data_AF-A0A6A1VSL2-F1
#
_entry.id   AF-A0A6A1VSL2-F1
#
_cell.length_a   1.000
_cell.length_b   1.000
_cell.length_c   1.000
_cell.angle_alpha   90.00
_cell.angle_beta   90.00
_cell.angle_gamma   90.00
#
_symmetry.space_group_name_H-M   'P 1'
#
loop_
_entity.id
_entity.type
_entity.pdbx_description
1 polymer ?
#
loop_
_entity_poly.entity_id
_entity_poly.type
_entity_poly.pdbx_seq_one_letter_code
_entity_poly.pdbx_strand_id
1 'polypeptide(L)'
;MSAFVGKYAEELIKTARYIATPGKGILAADESTGTIGKRLASINVENVESNRQALRELLFTCPNAHPYLCGVILFEETLYQMTSDGKPFVEVLQENHVIPGIKVDKGTVELAGTNAETTTQGFDSLGARCQQYYKAGARFAKWRAVLKIGPHEPSELSIQQNAQGLARYAIICQENGLVPIVEPEILTDGAHDIKKCAAVTETVLAAVYKALNDHHVLLEGTLLKPNMVTPGSDSPKVPPEVIAEHTVTALRRTVPAAVPGIVFLSGGQSEEEATLNLNAMNRLEVLKPWTLSFSFGRALQQSTLKTWAGKRENVGKAQETFLVRCKANSEATLGKYTGGGAGGLASESLYVKGYKLPTTPSSSPSSSASPISASSTSSSVPLQPIEELPPKLQEIVKLFQSVQEPKAKYEQLLFYGKNLKPLETHFKTKENKVEGCVSQVWVRAYLDSDKNVVYEADSDSVLTKGLAALLVNGLSGRPVEEVLRVSPDFVVLLGLQQSLTPSRNNGFLNMLRLMQKKALQLVVEAEKGKNSQSEVRGGIANTNFGSSHGVDVGETSVGISNPVSKIDDGIENENLGTHYTVGVEENLDGSALGSRGKRIKEKLERELNPVELEVVDISYQHAGHAGARGSDGETHFNVRVVSKEFEGKSLVKRHRLVYGLLQEELQSGLHALSIVAKTPSEV
;
A
#
# COMPACT_ATOMS: atom_id res chain seq x y z
N MET A 1 15.79 25.48 -25.50
CA MET A 1 15.65 24.46 -24.44
C MET A 1 15.56 23.11 -25.14
N SER A 2 16.33 22.12 -24.70
CA SER A 2 16.34 20.77 -25.31
C SER A 2 15.54 19.81 -24.44
N ALA A 3 14.56 19.11 -25.02
CA ALA A 3 14.00 17.91 -24.41
C ALA A 3 15.06 16.78 -24.40
N PHE A 4 14.97 15.86 -23.45
CA PHE A 4 15.78 14.65 -23.44
C PHE A 4 15.22 13.66 -24.48
N VAL A 5 15.98 13.44 -25.55
CA VAL A 5 15.62 12.51 -26.63
C VAL A 5 16.19 11.13 -26.31
N GLY A 6 15.46 10.36 -25.50
CA GLY A 6 15.80 8.97 -25.18
C GLY A 6 15.51 8.00 -26.33
N LYS A 7 15.99 6.75 -26.21
CA LYS A 7 15.87 5.69 -27.23
C LYS A 7 14.43 5.35 -27.68
N TYR A 8 13.42 5.75 -26.91
CA TYR A 8 12.00 5.53 -27.21
C TYR A 8 11.31 6.73 -27.88
N ALA A 9 12.01 7.85 -28.14
CA ALA A 9 11.39 9.11 -28.57
C ALA A 9 10.41 8.96 -29.75
N GLU A 10 10.79 8.24 -30.81
CA GLU A 10 9.91 8.02 -31.97
C GLU A 10 8.68 7.15 -31.63
N GLU A 11 8.84 6.11 -30.81
CA GLU A 11 7.72 5.27 -30.36
C GLU A 11 6.75 6.05 -29.47
N LEU A 12 7.27 6.87 -28.55
CA LEU A 12 6.48 7.76 -27.69
C LEU A 12 5.64 8.74 -28.53
N ILE A 13 6.28 9.42 -29.49
CA ILE A 13 5.61 10.36 -30.39
C ILE A 13 4.54 9.65 -31.23
N LYS A 14 4.85 8.48 -31.80
CA LYS A 14 3.91 7.68 -32.59
C LYS A 14 2.70 7.24 -31.75
N THR A 15 2.94 6.81 -30.52
CA THR A 15 1.93 6.33 -29.58
C THR A 15 1.02 7.47 -29.12
N ALA A 16 1.60 8.60 -28.72
CA ALA A 16 0.84 9.78 -28.28
C ALA A 16 -0.01 10.38 -29.43
N ARG A 17 0.53 10.42 -30.66
CA ARG A 17 -0.23 10.80 -31.87
C ARG A 17 -1.37 9.81 -32.18
N TYR A 18 -1.17 8.50 -32.04
CA TYR A 18 -2.26 7.53 -32.23
C TYR A 18 -3.37 7.71 -31.18
N ILE A 19 -3.01 7.94 -29.91
CA ILE A 19 -3.98 8.21 -28.85
C ILE A 19 -4.74 9.53 -29.11
N ALA A 20 -4.08 10.51 -29.74
CA ALA A 20 -4.70 11.76 -30.19
C ALA A 20 -5.47 11.67 -31.53
N THR A 21 -5.86 10.49 -32.00
CA THR A 21 -6.66 10.33 -33.24
C THR A 21 -8.07 10.92 -33.08
N PRO A 22 -8.51 11.86 -33.93
CA PRO A 22 -9.90 12.35 -33.93
C PRO A 22 -10.91 11.22 -34.15
N GLY A 23 -12.06 11.27 -33.46
CA GLY A 23 -13.05 10.19 -33.46
C GLY A 23 -12.77 9.07 -32.46
N LYS A 24 -11.67 9.13 -31.71
CA LYS A 24 -11.30 8.15 -30.68
C LYS A 24 -10.96 8.81 -29.33
N GLY A 25 -11.11 8.06 -28.25
CA GLY A 25 -10.63 8.44 -26.92
C GLY A 25 -10.28 7.24 -26.03
N ILE A 26 -10.11 7.48 -24.73
CA ILE A 26 -9.58 6.51 -23.78
C ILE A 26 -10.69 6.05 -22.82
N LEU A 27 -10.80 4.73 -22.63
CA LEU A 27 -11.53 4.15 -21.50
C LEU A 27 -10.62 4.14 -20.26
N ALA A 28 -11.02 4.81 -19.19
CA ALA A 28 -10.32 4.74 -17.90
C ALA A 28 -10.93 3.62 -17.04
N ALA A 29 -10.37 2.41 -17.12
CA ALA A 29 -10.77 1.22 -16.35
C ALA A 29 -9.77 0.92 -15.21
N ASP A 30 -9.07 1.95 -14.74
CA ASP A 30 -7.97 1.89 -13.76
C ASP A 30 -8.41 2.03 -12.30
N GLU A 31 -9.69 1.75 -12.01
CA GLU A 31 -10.19 1.75 -10.66
C GLU A 31 -9.45 0.70 -9.80
N SER A 32 -8.73 1.15 -8.77
CA SER A 32 -8.10 0.26 -7.78
C SER A 32 -9.14 -0.62 -7.09
N THR A 33 -8.70 -1.74 -6.50
CA THR A 33 -9.59 -2.72 -5.82
C THR A 33 -10.59 -2.07 -4.85
N GLY A 34 -10.19 -1.04 -4.08
CA GLY A 34 -11.10 -0.30 -3.20
C GLY A 34 -12.03 0.69 -3.94
N THR A 35 -11.60 1.24 -5.07
CA THR A 35 -12.40 2.15 -5.91
C THR A 35 -13.49 1.39 -6.67
N ILE A 36 -13.13 0.27 -7.30
CA ILE A 36 -14.08 -0.56 -8.03
C ILE A 36 -15.04 -1.26 -7.07
N GLY A 37 -14.60 -1.58 -5.85
CA GLY A 37 -15.48 -2.09 -4.79
C GLY A 37 -16.64 -1.14 -4.46
N LYS A 38 -16.40 0.17 -4.38
CA LYS A 38 -17.48 1.18 -4.21
C LYS A 38 -18.48 1.16 -5.38
N ARG A 39 -18.00 0.93 -6.62
CA ARG A 39 -18.87 0.82 -7.80
C ARG A 39 -19.68 -0.47 -7.83
N LEU A 40 -19.05 -1.62 -7.59
CA LEU A 40 -19.73 -2.91 -7.51
C LEU A 40 -20.79 -2.93 -6.39
N ALA A 41 -20.47 -2.36 -5.22
CA ALA A 41 -21.43 -2.21 -4.14
C ALA A 41 -22.68 -1.38 -4.53
N SER A 42 -22.54 -0.36 -5.39
CA SER A 42 -23.67 0.47 -5.86
C SER A 42 -24.70 -0.29 -6.72
N ILE A 43 -24.34 -1.48 -7.22
CA ILE A 43 -25.22 -2.40 -7.95
C ILE A 43 -25.45 -3.71 -7.19
N ASN A 44 -25.14 -3.75 -5.88
CA ASN A 44 -25.23 -4.94 -5.01
C ASN A 44 -24.36 -6.14 -5.46
N VAL A 45 -23.21 -5.87 -6.08
CA VAL A 45 -22.24 -6.89 -6.51
C VAL A 45 -21.06 -6.93 -5.55
N GLU A 46 -20.63 -8.13 -5.16
CA GLU A 46 -19.50 -8.33 -4.26
C GLU A 46 -18.16 -7.99 -4.94
N ASN A 47 -17.23 -7.38 -4.20
CA ASN A 47 -15.89 -7.03 -4.69
C ASN A 47 -14.89 -8.20 -4.64
N VAL A 48 -15.22 -9.30 -5.31
CA VAL A 48 -14.31 -10.42 -5.56
C VAL A 48 -13.61 -10.29 -6.91
N GLU A 49 -12.47 -10.97 -7.07
CA GLU A 49 -11.64 -10.88 -8.28
C GLU A 49 -12.39 -11.29 -9.55
N SER A 50 -13.17 -12.37 -9.50
CA SER A 50 -14.01 -12.82 -10.62
C SER A 50 -15.02 -11.78 -11.07
N ASN A 51 -15.61 -11.00 -10.15
CA ASN A 51 -16.55 -9.92 -10.50
C ASN A 51 -15.83 -8.70 -11.08
N ARG A 52 -14.59 -8.42 -10.65
CA ARG A 52 -13.74 -7.39 -11.29
C ARG A 52 -13.37 -7.83 -12.70
N GLN A 53 -12.82 -9.03 -12.86
CA GLN A 53 -12.51 -9.65 -14.15
C GLN A 53 -13.72 -9.62 -15.10
N ALA A 54 -14.89 -10.10 -14.67
CA ALA A 54 -16.10 -10.14 -15.50
C ALA A 54 -16.55 -8.76 -16.00
N LEU A 55 -16.41 -7.71 -15.18
CA LEU A 55 -16.68 -6.33 -15.61
C LEU A 55 -15.65 -5.83 -16.63
N ARG A 56 -14.37 -6.20 -16.48
CA ARG A 56 -13.31 -5.83 -17.44
C ARG A 56 -13.50 -6.57 -18.77
N GLU A 57 -13.77 -7.86 -18.72
CA GLU A 57 -14.09 -8.71 -19.87
C GLU A 57 -15.30 -8.17 -20.63
N LEU A 58 -16.40 -7.83 -19.95
CA LEU A 58 -17.59 -7.20 -20.54
C LEU A 58 -17.23 -5.95 -21.36
N LEU A 59 -16.40 -5.07 -20.81
CA LEU A 59 -15.99 -3.82 -21.46
C LEU A 59 -15.04 -4.07 -22.64
N PHE A 60 -14.03 -4.94 -22.47
CA PHE A 60 -12.96 -5.13 -23.46
C PHE A 60 -13.36 -6.05 -24.62
N THR A 61 -14.34 -6.93 -24.41
CA THR A 61 -14.92 -7.80 -25.46
C THR A 61 -16.15 -7.19 -26.13
N CYS A 62 -16.54 -5.95 -25.79
CA CYS A 62 -17.72 -5.30 -26.34
C CYS A 62 -17.65 -5.16 -27.88
N PRO A 63 -18.55 -5.82 -28.64
CA PRO A 63 -18.49 -5.78 -30.10
C PRO A 63 -18.66 -4.36 -30.64
N ASN A 64 -17.79 -3.98 -31.58
CA ASN A 64 -17.78 -2.68 -32.27
C ASN A 64 -17.48 -1.45 -31.40
N ALA A 65 -17.04 -1.61 -30.14
CA ALA A 65 -16.62 -0.47 -29.31
C ALA A 65 -15.23 0.07 -29.66
N HIS A 66 -14.31 -0.82 -30.06
CA HIS A 66 -12.90 -0.54 -30.30
C HIS A 66 -12.60 0.51 -31.38
N PRO A 67 -13.38 0.66 -32.48
CA PRO A 67 -13.19 1.77 -33.42
C PRO A 67 -13.26 3.17 -32.78
N TYR A 68 -13.94 3.30 -31.64
CA TYR A 68 -14.10 4.55 -30.89
C TYR A 68 -13.08 4.72 -29.75
N LEU A 69 -12.24 3.72 -29.53
CA LEU A 69 -11.22 3.71 -28.48
C LEU A 69 -9.81 3.67 -29.10
N CYS A 70 -8.93 4.51 -28.58
CA CYS A 70 -7.50 4.49 -28.92
C CYS A 70 -6.65 3.84 -27.81
N GLY A 71 -7.14 3.83 -26.57
CA GLY A 71 -6.49 3.13 -25.47
C GLY A 71 -7.41 2.82 -24.30
N VAL A 72 -6.96 1.93 -23.42
CA VAL A 72 -7.59 1.66 -22.11
C VAL A 72 -6.54 1.81 -21.02
N ILE A 73 -6.83 2.62 -19.99
CA ILE A 73 -6.00 2.63 -18.77
C ILE A 73 -6.47 1.48 -17.89
N LEU A 74 -5.54 0.60 -17.53
CA LEU A 74 -5.77 -0.55 -16.66
C LEU A 74 -5.23 -0.29 -15.25
N PHE A 75 -5.80 -0.99 -14.27
CA PHE A 75 -5.17 -1.20 -12.97
C PHE A 75 -4.20 -2.40 -13.07
N GLU A 76 -3.20 -2.47 -12.18
CA GLU A 76 -2.16 -3.50 -12.22
C GLU A 76 -2.71 -4.93 -12.18
N GLU A 77 -3.75 -5.18 -11.37
CA GLU A 77 -4.47 -6.46 -11.35
C GLU A 77 -4.99 -6.84 -12.75
N THR A 78 -5.59 -5.88 -13.46
CA THR A 78 -6.21 -6.09 -14.77
C THR A 78 -5.18 -6.22 -15.91
N LEU A 79 -3.98 -5.63 -15.77
CA LEU A 79 -2.90 -5.76 -16.76
C LEU A 79 -2.45 -7.22 -16.93
N TYR A 80 -2.52 -8.01 -15.86
CA TYR A 80 -2.13 -9.43 -15.84
C TYR A 80 -3.33 -10.39 -15.79
N GLN A 81 -4.57 -9.89 -15.87
CA GLN A 81 -5.77 -10.71 -15.95
C GLN A 81 -6.05 -11.20 -17.38
N MET A 82 -6.82 -12.29 -17.44
CA MET A 82 -7.27 -12.93 -18.66
C MET A 82 -8.81 -12.91 -18.71
N THR A 83 -9.36 -13.07 -19.91
CA THR A 83 -10.76 -13.41 -20.15
C THR A 83 -11.12 -14.78 -19.58
N SER A 84 -12.41 -15.12 -19.53
CA SER A 84 -12.93 -16.41 -19.08
C SER A 84 -12.52 -17.60 -19.97
N ASP A 85 -12.11 -17.37 -21.22
CA ASP A 85 -11.51 -18.35 -22.14
C ASP A 85 -9.97 -18.38 -22.10
N GLY A 86 -9.35 -17.62 -21.20
CA GLY A 86 -7.91 -17.70 -20.91
C GLY A 86 -7.01 -16.76 -21.72
N LYS A 87 -7.57 -15.82 -22.47
CA LYS A 87 -6.82 -14.84 -23.27
C LYS A 87 -6.42 -13.61 -22.45
N PRO A 88 -5.15 -13.19 -22.41
CA PRO A 88 -4.73 -11.97 -21.73
C PRO A 88 -5.50 -10.73 -22.22
N PHE A 89 -5.98 -9.88 -21.31
CA PHE A 89 -6.71 -8.66 -21.70
C PHE A 89 -5.86 -7.72 -22.56
N VAL A 90 -4.54 -7.70 -22.37
CA VAL A 90 -3.61 -6.93 -23.21
C VAL A 90 -3.63 -7.38 -24.67
N GLU A 91 -3.77 -8.69 -24.95
CA GLU A 91 -3.89 -9.22 -26.31
C GLU A 91 -5.25 -8.86 -26.92
N VAL A 92 -6.35 -9.01 -26.16
CA VAL A 92 -7.70 -8.62 -26.59
C VAL A 92 -7.72 -7.15 -27.04
N LEU A 93 -7.07 -6.26 -26.29
CA LEU A 93 -6.98 -4.85 -26.65
C LEU A 93 -6.09 -4.62 -27.90
N GLN A 94 -4.90 -5.23 -27.94
CA GLN A 94 -3.94 -5.05 -29.03
C GLN A 94 -4.45 -5.55 -30.39
N GLU A 95 -5.12 -6.70 -30.43
CA GLU A 95 -5.74 -7.24 -31.66
C GLU A 95 -6.83 -6.33 -32.22
N ASN A 96 -7.55 -5.63 -31.34
CA ASN A 96 -8.56 -4.64 -31.71
C ASN A 96 -7.98 -3.22 -31.91
N HIS A 97 -6.65 -3.10 -32.00
CA HIS A 97 -5.91 -1.85 -32.17
C HIS A 97 -6.16 -0.81 -31.06
N VAL A 98 -6.48 -1.26 -29.84
CA VAL A 98 -6.62 -0.41 -28.66
C VAL A 98 -5.37 -0.57 -27.80
N ILE A 99 -4.68 0.54 -27.51
CA ILE A 99 -3.41 0.48 -26.79
C ILE A 99 -3.68 0.20 -25.29
N PRO A 100 -2.98 -0.77 -24.66
CA PRO A 100 -3.00 -0.91 -23.21
C PRO A 100 -2.19 0.21 -22.53
N GLY A 101 -2.76 0.81 -21.51
CA GLY A 101 -2.10 1.75 -20.62
C GLY A 101 -2.22 1.32 -19.16
N ILE A 102 -1.38 1.87 -18.28
CA ILE A 102 -1.28 1.43 -16.89
C ILE A 102 -1.32 2.61 -15.93
N LYS A 103 -2.15 2.54 -14.88
CA LYS A 103 -2.06 3.46 -13.75
C LYS A 103 -0.84 3.11 -12.90
N VAL A 104 0.05 4.08 -12.69
CA VAL A 104 1.33 3.85 -11.97
C VAL A 104 1.46 4.63 -10.66
N ASP A 105 0.60 5.62 -10.38
CA ASP A 105 0.56 6.29 -9.07
C ASP A 105 0.07 5.35 -7.95
N LYS A 106 0.61 5.54 -6.75
CA LYS A 106 0.22 4.84 -5.51
C LYS A 106 -0.77 5.67 -4.68
N GLY A 107 -1.56 6.53 -5.32
CA GLY A 107 -2.51 7.44 -4.67
C GLY A 107 -1.86 8.69 -4.06
N THR A 108 -2.67 9.45 -3.33
CA THR A 108 -2.27 10.71 -2.70
C THR A 108 -1.94 10.56 -1.21
N VAL A 109 -1.18 11.52 -0.68
CA VAL A 109 -0.92 11.75 0.75
C VAL A 109 -1.09 13.23 1.06
N GLU A 110 -1.46 13.57 2.29
CA GLU A 110 -1.73 14.96 2.68
C GLU A 110 -0.43 15.74 2.93
N LEU A 111 -0.39 17.00 2.51
CA LEU A 111 0.75 17.90 2.71
C LEU A 111 0.64 18.55 4.09
N ALA A 112 1.57 18.23 4.99
CA ALA A 112 1.66 18.84 6.31
C ALA A 112 1.76 20.38 6.21
N GLY A 113 1.07 21.10 7.10
CA GLY A 113 0.99 22.56 7.07
C GLY A 113 0.00 23.14 6.05
N THR A 114 -0.70 22.30 5.27
CA THR A 114 -1.80 22.72 4.38
C THR A 114 -3.16 22.36 4.99
N ASN A 115 -4.24 22.96 4.47
CA ASN A 115 -5.60 22.56 4.81
C ASN A 115 -6.03 21.29 4.04
N ALA A 116 -5.46 20.13 4.40
CA ALA A 116 -5.74 18.84 3.75
C ALA A 116 -5.60 18.87 2.20
N GLU A 117 -4.62 19.63 1.69
CA GLU A 117 -4.17 19.49 0.31
C GLU A 117 -3.27 18.27 0.18
N THR A 118 -3.03 17.80 -1.05
CA THR A 118 -2.35 16.54 -1.28
C THR A 118 -1.22 16.63 -2.28
N THR A 119 -0.19 15.81 -2.09
CA THR A 119 0.74 15.40 -3.15
C THR A 119 0.51 13.92 -3.48
N THR A 120 1.16 13.43 -4.53
CA THR A 120 0.96 12.06 -5.05
C THR A 120 2.24 11.24 -4.91
N GLN A 121 2.11 9.99 -4.48
CA GLN A 121 3.21 9.07 -4.22
C GLN A 121 3.30 7.95 -5.26
N GLY A 122 4.47 7.29 -5.34
CA GLY A 122 4.69 6.16 -6.25
C GLY A 122 6.02 6.16 -7.02
N PHE A 123 6.92 7.12 -6.75
CA PHE A 123 8.23 7.23 -7.41
C PHE A 123 9.16 6.07 -7.09
N ASP A 124 9.08 5.52 -5.88
CA ASP A 124 9.90 4.39 -5.47
C ASP A 124 9.59 3.17 -6.36
N SER A 125 10.65 2.61 -6.92
CA SER A 125 10.66 1.58 -7.98
C SER A 125 9.94 1.92 -9.29
N LEU A 126 9.53 3.18 -9.53
CA LEU A 126 8.73 3.55 -10.70
C LEU A 126 9.36 3.12 -12.03
N GLY A 127 10.65 3.39 -12.26
CA GLY A 127 11.34 2.99 -13.50
C GLY A 127 11.33 1.48 -13.72
N ALA A 128 11.63 0.69 -12.68
CA ALA A 128 11.58 -0.78 -12.76
C ALA A 128 10.15 -1.30 -13.03
N ARG A 129 9.13 -0.69 -12.43
CA ARG A 129 7.72 -1.00 -12.71
C ARG A 129 7.34 -0.63 -14.15
N CYS A 130 7.74 0.54 -14.65
CA CYS A 130 7.52 0.94 -16.05
C CYS A 130 8.14 -0.06 -17.03
N GLN A 131 9.35 -0.57 -16.76
CA GLN A 131 9.97 -1.62 -17.59
C GLN A 131 9.18 -2.93 -17.58
N GLN A 132 8.64 -3.33 -16.43
CA GLN A 132 7.77 -4.52 -16.32
C GLN A 132 6.45 -4.31 -17.08
N TYR A 133 5.79 -3.16 -16.92
CA TYR A 133 4.54 -2.87 -17.62
C TYR A 133 4.72 -2.74 -19.14
N TYR A 134 5.84 -2.16 -19.61
CA TYR A 134 6.18 -2.11 -21.03
C TYR A 134 6.35 -3.53 -21.61
N LYS A 135 7.03 -4.42 -20.89
CA LYS A 135 7.17 -5.86 -21.24
C LYS A 135 5.81 -6.58 -21.24
N ALA A 136 4.90 -6.21 -20.33
CA ALA A 136 3.54 -6.72 -20.26
C ALA A 136 2.60 -6.13 -21.34
N GLY A 137 3.10 -5.29 -22.26
CA GLY A 137 2.34 -4.77 -23.39
C GLY A 137 1.72 -3.38 -23.21
N ALA A 138 1.93 -2.72 -22.07
CA ALA A 138 1.53 -1.32 -21.91
C ALA A 138 2.42 -0.38 -22.76
N ARG A 139 1.84 0.71 -23.28
CA ARG A 139 2.58 1.77 -24.02
C ARG A 139 2.31 3.19 -23.56
N PHE A 140 1.40 3.37 -22.61
CA PHE A 140 1.23 4.63 -21.91
C PHE A 140 0.97 4.41 -20.41
N ALA A 141 1.28 5.42 -19.62
CA ALA A 141 1.08 5.43 -18.18
C ALA A 141 0.09 6.52 -17.78
N LYS A 142 -0.44 6.43 -16.55
CA LYS A 142 -1.29 7.45 -15.96
C LYS A 142 -0.90 7.72 -14.50
N TRP A 143 -0.84 8.99 -14.12
CA TRP A 143 -0.56 9.45 -12.77
C TRP A 143 -1.46 10.62 -12.39
N ARG A 144 -2.31 10.44 -11.37
CA ARG A 144 -3.29 11.43 -10.92
C ARG A 144 -2.77 12.28 -9.77
N ALA A 145 -2.46 13.54 -10.06
CA ALA A 145 -2.35 14.60 -9.06
C ALA A 145 -3.74 15.15 -8.71
N VAL A 146 -3.90 15.69 -7.50
CA VAL A 146 -5.18 16.19 -6.99
C VAL A 146 -4.97 17.54 -6.30
N LEU A 147 -5.68 18.55 -6.80
CA LEU A 147 -5.72 19.90 -6.25
C LEU A 147 -7.18 20.26 -5.95
N LYS A 148 -7.42 21.23 -5.07
CA LYS A 148 -8.76 21.69 -4.70
C LYS A 148 -8.85 23.22 -4.77
N ILE A 149 -10.04 23.74 -4.98
CA ILE A 149 -10.32 25.18 -4.91
C ILE A 149 -10.94 25.49 -3.54
N GLY A 150 -10.40 26.48 -2.85
CA GLY A 150 -10.93 26.97 -1.58
C GLY A 150 -10.63 28.45 -1.36
N PRO A 151 -10.85 28.98 -0.14
CA PRO A 151 -10.51 30.37 0.19
C PRO A 151 -9.02 30.68 0.04
N HIS A 152 -8.15 29.70 0.32
CA HIS A 152 -6.69 29.84 0.25
C HIS A 152 -6.03 28.79 -0.67
N GLU A 153 -6.84 27.92 -1.28
CA GLU A 153 -6.39 26.76 -2.06
C GLU A 153 -6.72 26.89 -3.56
N PRO A 154 -5.88 26.32 -4.45
CA PRO A 154 -4.67 25.57 -4.12
C PRO A 154 -3.52 26.47 -3.67
N SER A 155 -2.77 26.06 -2.64
CA SER A 155 -1.60 26.81 -2.18
C SER A 155 -0.42 26.66 -3.13
N GLU A 156 0.53 27.59 -3.10
CA GLU A 156 1.75 27.51 -3.90
C GLU A 156 2.51 26.19 -3.65
N LEU A 157 2.57 25.72 -2.39
CA LEU A 157 3.18 24.44 -2.04
C LEU A 157 2.48 23.27 -2.74
N SER A 158 1.14 23.25 -2.71
CA SER A 158 0.30 22.24 -3.36
C SER A 158 0.48 22.22 -4.89
N ILE A 159 0.53 23.39 -5.52
CA ILE A 159 0.80 23.54 -6.96
C ILE A 159 2.19 22.99 -7.31
N GLN A 160 3.24 23.47 -6.62
CA GLN A 160 4.62 23.09 -6.93
C GLN A 160 4.88 21.60 -6.67
N GLN A 161 4.41 21.03 -5.57
CA GLN A 161 4.61 19.60 -5.26
C GLN A 161 3.95 18.69 -6.30
N ASN A 162 2.73 19.02 -6.75
CA ASN A 162 2.06 18.23 -7.79
C ASN A 162 2.69 18.44 -9.17
N ALA A 163 3.11 19.66 -9.53
CA ALA A 163 3.77 19.95 -10.79
C ALA A 163 5.12 19.23 -10.92
N GLN A 164 5.98 19.32 -9.88
CA GLN A 164 7.27 18.63 -9.82
C GLN A 164 7.08 17.10 -9.79
N GLY A 165 6.07 16.61 -9.06
CA GLY A 165 5.73 15.19 -9.02
C GLY A 165 5.32 14.64 -10.38
N LEU A 166 4.43 15.34 -11.09
CA LEU A 166 4.02 14.99 -12.46
C LEU A 166 5.20 15.03 -13.44
N ALA A 167 6.08 16.02 -13.34
CA ALA A 167 7.26 16.12 -14.21
C ALA A 167 8.24 14.97 -14.00
N ARG A 168 8.54 14.63 -12.74
CA ARG A 168 9.39 13.47 -12.39
C ARG A 168 8.78 12.14 -12.84
N TYR A 169 7.46 11.98 -12.71
CA TYR A 169 6.76 10.81 -13.23
C TYR A 169 6.87 10.72 -14.76
N ALA A 170 6.71 11.85 -15.47
CA ALA A 170 6.69 11.89 -16.92
C ALA A 170 8.05 11.49 -17.52
N ILE A 171 9.16 12.05 -17.03
CA ILE A 171 10.49 11.71 -17.55
C ILE A 171 10.84 10.23 -17.31
N ILE A 172 10.54 9.69 -16.12
CA ILE A 172 10.75 8.26 -15.80
C ILE A 172 9.91 7.35 -16.72
N CYS A 173 8.70 7.75 -17.11
CA CYS A 173 7.91 6.98 -18.06
C CYS A 173 8.54 6.99 -19.47
N GLN A 174 9.02 8.15 -19.94
CA GLN A 174 9.62 8.29 -21.26
C GLN A 174 10.97 7.53 -21.38
N GLU A 175 11.80 7.54 -20.33
CA GLU A 175 13.02 6.72 -20.24
C GLU A 175 12.74 5.21 -20.44
N ASN A 176 11.53 4.76 -20.08
CA ASN A 176 11.12 3.37 -20.06
C ASN A 176 10.00 3.04 -21.09
N GLY A 177 9.83 3.89 -22.11
CA GLY A 177 8.99 3.61 -23.28
C GLY A 177 7.48 3.75 -23.09
N LEU A 178 7.04 4.42 -22.02
CA LEU A 178 5.62 4.69 -21.77
C LEU A 178 5.31 6.17 -21.98
N VAL A 179 4.31 6.49 -22.82
CA VAL A 179 3.76 7.86 -22.93
C VAL A 179 3.10 8.25 -21.61
N PRO A 180 3.54 9.30 -20.90
CA PRO A 180 2.88 9.71 -19.67
C PRO A 180 1.61 10.53 -20.00
N ILE A 181 0.46 10.06 -19.53
CA ILE A 181 -0.71 10.92 -19.30
C ILE A 181 -0.47 11.70 -18.01
N VAL A 182 -0.40 13.02 -18.13
CA VAL A 182 -0.22 13.99 -17.05
C VAL A 182 -1.61 14.44 -16.58
N GLU A 183 -2.04 14.02 -15.38
CA GLU A 183 -3.39 14.28 -14.86
C GLU A 183 -3.35 15.19 -13.61
N PRO A 184 -3.31 16.53 -13.77
CA PRO A 184 -3.48 17.50 -12.69
C PRO A 184 -4.98 17.79 -12.49
N GLU A 185 -5.68 16.92 -11.74
CA GLU A 185 -7.12 17.10 -11.50
C GLU A 185 -7.36 18.18 -10.44
N ILE A 186 -7.98 19.30 -10.84
CA ILE A 186 -8.58 20.26 -9.91
C ILE A 186 -10.00 19.78 -9.61
N LEU A 187 -10.28 19.52 -8.33
CA LEU A 187 -11.58 19.06 -7.84
C LEU A 187 -12.65 20.16 -7.97
N THR A 188 -13.87 19.74 -8.32
CA THR A 188 -15.04 20.61 -8.46
C THR A 188 -15.69 20.98 -7.12
N ASP A 189 -15.29 20.40 -5.99
CA ASP A 189 -15.93 20.63 -4.69
C ASP A 189 -15.99 22.12 -4.31
N GLY A 190 -17.17 22.59 -3.86
CA GLY A 190 -17.39 23.94 -3.32
C GLY A 190 -18.26 24.85 -4.20
N ALA A 191 -18.38 26.12 -3.81
CA ALA A 191 -19.31 27.10 -4.40
C ALA A 191 -18.60 28.17 -5.28
N HIS A 192 -17.44 27.84 -5.84
CA HIS A 192 -16.66 28.75 -6.68
C HIS A 192 -17.26 28.91 -8.09
N ASP A 193 -17.18 30.10 -8.67
CA ASP A 193 -17.66 30.32 -10.03
C ASP A 193 -16.69 29.75 -11.10
N ILE A 194 -17.16 29.69 -12.34
CA ILE A 194 -16.35 29.18 -13.47
C ILE A 194 -15.10 30.05 -13.73
N LYS A 195 -15.12 31.34 -13.38
CA LYS A 195 -13.96 32.24 -13.55
C LYS A 195 -12.85 31.91 -12.56
N LYS A 196 -13.18 31.60 -11.30
CA LYS A 196 -12.22 31.10 -10.30
C LYS A 196 -11.65 29.75 -10.73
N CYS A 197 -12.48 28.85 -11.28
CA CYS A 197 -12.02 27.58 -11.84
C CYS A 197 -11.05 27.78 -13.02
N ALA A 198 -11.37 28.69 -13.95
CA ALA A 198 -10.51 29.06 -15.07
C ALA A 198 -9.15 29.60 -14.59
N ALA A 199 -9.16 30.57 -13.67
CA ALA A 199 -7.94 31.16 -13.13
C ALA A 199 -7.05 30.14 -12.42
N VAL A 200 -7.63 29.23 -11.62
CA VAL A 200 -6.86 28.16 -10.97
C VAL A 200 -6.32 27.16 -11.98
N THR A 201 -7.12 26.78 -12.99
CA THR A 201 -6.67 25.89 -14.08
C THR A 201 -5.50 26.51 -14.87
N GLU A 202 -5.57 27.80 -15.18
CA GLU A 202 -4.48 28.53 -15.85
C GLU A 202 -3.20 28.53 -14.99
N THR A 203 -3.29 28.86 -13.70
CA THR A 203 -2.12 28.84 -12.79
C THR A 203 -1.50 27.45 -12.66
N VAL A 204 -2.31 26.41 -12.47
CA VAL A 204 -1.84 25.03 -12.28
C VAL A 204 -1.19 24.49 -13.57
N LEU A 205 -1.81 24.70 -14.73
CA LEU A 205 -1.25 24.21 -16.00
C LEU A 205 0.05 24.94 -16.37
N ALA A 206 0.16 26.25 -16.10
CA ALA A 206 1.40 26.98 -16.30
C ALA A 206 2.54 26.40 -15.44
N ALA A 207 2.29 26.11 -14.16
CA ALA A 207 3.27 25.47 -13.28
C ALA A 207 3.64 24.05 -13.74
N VAL A 208 2.66 23.24 -14.17
CA VAL A 208 2.89 21.89 -14.70
C VAL A 208 3.76 21.93 -15.96
N TYR A 209 3.47 22.78 -16.95
CA TYR A 209 4.29 22.84 -18.16
C TYR A 209 5.68 23.44 -17.93
N LYS A 210 5.84 24.35 -16.96
CA LYS A 210 7.16 24.80 -16.51
C LYS A 210 7.96 23.64 -15.90
N ALA A 211 7.35 22.85 -15.00
CA ALA A 211 8.01 21.70 -14.39
C ALA A 211 8.35 20.59 -15.41
N LEU A 212 7.44 20.27 -16.34
CA LEU A 212 7.70 19.32 -17.43
C LEU A 212 8.92 19.74 -18.27
N ASN A 213 9.03 21.04 -18.54
CA ASN A 213 10.15 21.61 -19.29
C ASN A 213 11.47 21.57 -18.49
N ASP A 214 11.42 21.87 -17.19
CA ASP A 214 12.58 21.80 -16.28
C ASP A 214 13.13 20.37 -16.14
N HIS A 215 12.26 19.35 -16.22
CA HIS A 215 12.63 17.92 -16.24
C HIS A 215 12.92 17.39 -17.66
N HIS A 216 13.04 18.28 -18.65
CA HIS A 216 13.38 17.97 -20.04
C HIS A 216 12.42 16.99 -20.75
N VAL A 217 11.14 16.94 -20.33
CA VAL A 217 10.14 16.02 -20.89
C VAL A 217 9.83 16.36 -22.37
N LEU A 218 9.82 15.34 -23.21
CA LEU A 218 9.49 15.43 -24.64
C LEU A 218 7.97 15.57 -24.81
N LEU A 219 7.47 16.79 -24.99
CA LEU A 219 6.02 17.08 -25.00
C LEU A 219 5.24 16.35 -26.11
N GLU A 220 5.86 16.16 -27.27
CA GLU A 220 5.34 15.41 -28.41
C GLU A 220 5.06 13.92 -28.09
N GLY A 221 5.72 13.40 -27.04
CA GLY A 221 5.52 12.07 -26.47
C GLY A 221 4.75 12.09 -25.14
N THR A 222 3.89 13.09 -24.89
CA THR A 222 3.02 13.18 -23.70
C THR A 222 1.54 13.32 -24.08
N LEU A 223 0.66 13.23 -23.08
CA LEU A 223 -0.76 13.62 -23.18
C LEU A 223 -1.18 14.37 -21.91
N LEU A 224 -2.07 15.34 -22.04
CA LEU A 224 -2.66 16.04 -20.89
C LEU A 224 -4.05 15.47 -20.57
N LYS A 225 -4.33 15.22 -19.29
CA LYS A 225 -5.67 14.85 -18.78
C LYS A 225 -6.11 15.86 -17.71
N PRO A 226 -6.61 17.03 -18.12
CA PRO A 226 -7.07 18.05 -17.18
C PRO A 226 -8.55 17.82 -16.84
N ASN A 227 -9.02 18.46 -15.77
CA ASN A 227 -10.44 18.74 -15.62
C ASN A 227 -10.93 19.67 -16.74
N MET A 228 -12.22 19.59 -17.07
CA MET A 228 -12.89 20.69 -17.75
C MET A 228 -13.02 21.88 -16.78
N VAL A 229 -13.12 23.10 -17.31
CA VAL A 229 -13.33 24.30 -16.50
C VAL A 229 -14.83 24.47 -16.28
N THR A 230 -15.31 24.12 -15.08
CA THR A 230 -16.71 24.18 -14.68
C THR A 230 -16.89 25.07 -13.44
N PRO A 231 -18.13 25.52 -13.13
CA PRO A 231 -18.46 25.97 -11.78
C PRO A 231 -18.21 24.86 -10.74
N GLY A 232 -18.15 25.25 -9.47
CA GLY A 232 -18.09 24.32 -8.36
C GLY A 232 -19.38 23.51 -8.17
N SER A 233 -19.29 22.39 -7.45
CA SER A 233 -20.39 21.45 -7.21
C SER A 233 -21.61 22.06 -6.53
N ASP A 234 -21.37 23.09 -5.73
CA ASP A 234 -22.38 23.77 -4.92
C ASP A 234 -22.84 25.07 -5.60
N SER A 235 -22.37 25.35 -6.84
CA SER A 235 -22.75 26.49 -7.69
C SER A 235 -23.78 26.09 -8.76
N PRO A 236 -24.55 27.05 -9.32
CA PRO A 236 -25.41 26.79 -10.47
C PRO A 236 -24.64 26.23 -11.67
N LYS A 237 -25.21 25.22 -12.34
CA LYS A 237 -24.69 24.73 -13.63
C LYS A 237 -24.79 25.81 -14.71
N VAL A 238 -23.88 25.77 -15.67
CA VAL A 238 -23.86 26.66 -16.84
C VAL A 238 -23.93 25.85 -18.15
N PRO A 239 -24.33 26.45 -19.28
CA PRO A 239 -24.41 25.74 -20.56
C PRO A 239 -23.06 25.18 -21.04
N PRO A 240 -23.07 24.09 -21.84
CA PRO A 240 -21.85 23.49 -22.42
C PRO A 240 -20.97 24.48 -23.20
N GLU A 241 -21.57 25.47 -23.85
CA GLU A 241 -20.88 26.51 -24.61
C GLU A 241 -19.99 27.38 -23.71
N VAL A 242 -20.46 27.68 -22.48
CA VAL A 242 -19.72 28.47 -21.48
C VAL A 242 -18.58 27.64 -20.90
N ILE A 243 -18.80 26.35 -20.63
CA ILE A 243 -17.74 25.40 -20.24
C ILE A 243 -16.68 25.30 -21.34
N ALA A 244 -17.11 25.24 -22.61
CA ALA A 244 -16.23 25.13 -23.75
C ALA A 244 -15.34 26.38 -23.94
N GLU A 245 -15.94 27.58 -23.89
CA GLU A 245 -15.20 28.84 -24.01
C GLU A 245 -14.12 28.97 -22.92
N HIS A 246 -14.51 28.76 -21.65
CA HIS A 246 -13.58 28.85 -20.52
C HIS A 246 -12.49 27.77 -20.57
N THR A 247 -12.85 26.52 -20.89
CA THR A 247 -11.88 25.40 -20.96
C THR A 247 -10.87 25.60 -22.09
N VAL A 248 -11.35 25.86 -23.32
CA VAL A 248 -10.44 26.03 -24.47
C VAL A 248 -9.59 27.29 -24.32
N THR A 249 -10.11 28.35 -23.71
CA THR A 249 -9.32 29.56 -23.40
C THR A 249 -8.20 29.28 -22.39
N ALA A 250 -8.48 28.59 -21.29
CA ALA A 250 -7.47 28.24 -20.29
C ALA A 250 -6.34 27.38 -20.89
N LEU A 251 -6.68 26.41 -21.74
CA LEU A 251 -5.72 25.57 -22.45
C LEU A 251 -4.89 26.37 -23.45
N ARG A 252 -5.52 27.24 -24.27
CA ARG A 252 -4.84 28.13 -25.23
C ARG A 252 -3.83 29.09 -24.61
N ARG A 253 -3.96 29.38 -23.31
CA ARG A 253 -3.03 30.25 -22.56
C ARG A 253 -1.84 29.52 -21.92
N THR A 254 -1.88 28.18 -21.82
CA THR A 254 -0.97 27.43 -20.94
C THR A 254 -0.34 26.20 -21.56
N VAL A 255 -1.04 25.49 -22.45
CA VAL A 255 -0.54 24.27 -23.09
C VAL A 255 0.35 24.66 -24.29
N PRO A 256 1.54 24.06 -24.47
CA PRO A 256 2.33 24.23 -25.69
C PRO A 256 1.79 23.43 -26.88
N ALA A 257 1.88 23.98 -28.09
CA ALA A 257 1.42 23.35 -29.34
C ALA A 257 2.02 21.95 -29.64
N ALA A 258 3.15 21.58 -29.01
CA ALA A 258 3.82 20.30 -29.20
C ALA A 258 3.05 19.09 -28.61
N VAL A 259 2.18 19.29 -27.63
CA VAL A 259 1.41 18.20 -26.98
C VAL A 259 0.38 17.64 -27.98
N PRO A 260 0.41 16.37 -28.39
CA PRO A 260 -0.46 15.90 -29.49
C PRO A 260 -1.96 15.91 -29.15
N GLY A 261 -2.34 15.70 -27.88
CA GLY A 261 -3.75 15.60 -27.50
C GLY A 261 -4.03 15.85 -26.03
N ILE A 262 -5.26 16.29 -25.77
CA ILE A 262 -5.82 16.59 -24.45
C ILE A 262 -7.03 15.66 -24.26
N VAL A 263 -6.95 14.78 -23.28
CA VAL A 263 -7.91 13.69 -23.05
C VAL A 263 -8.62 13.89 -21.71
N PHE A 264 -9.68 14.69 -21.70
CA PHE A 264 -10.32 15.19 -20.47
C PHE A 264 -10.77 14.07 -19.51
N LEU A 265 -10.64 14.32 -18.21
CA LEU A 265 -11.34 13.54 -17.19
C LEU A 265 -12.80 14.03 -17.09
N SER A 266 -13.74 13.13 -16.81
CA SER A 266 -15.15 13.49 -16.66
C SER A 266 -15.46 14.16 -15.31
N GLY A 267 -14.61 13.97 -14.30
CA GLY A 267 -14.89 14.44 -12.94
C GLY A 267 -16.20 13.83 -12.42
N GLY A 268 -17.05 14.64 -11.79
CA GLY A 268 -18.39 14.27 -11.31
C GLY A 268 -19.54 14.48 -12.31
N GLN A 269 -19.27 14.87 -13.56
CA GLN A 269 -20.28 15.10 -14.59
C GLN A 269 -21.08 13.82 -14.90
N SER A 270 -22.33 13.97 -15.36
CA SER A 270 -23.10 12.86 -15.93
C SER A 270 -22.47 12.33 -17.24
N GLU A 271 -22.91 11.14 -17.70
CA GLU A 271 -22.43 10.60 -18.97
C GLU A 271 -22.82 11.50 -20.15
N GLU A 272 -24.00 12.12 -20.09
CA GLU A 272 -24.47 13.06 -21.12
C GLU A 272 -23.80 14.45 -20.99
N GLU A 273 -23.62 14.98 -19.78
CA GLU A 273 -22.93 16.26 -19.56
C GLU A 273 -21.49 16.23 -20.07
N ALA A 274 -20.73 15.17 -19.74
CA ALA A 274 -19.36 15.02 -20.19
C ALA A 274 -19.27 14.94 -21.73
N THR A 275 -20.26 14.31 -22.37
CA THR A 275 -20.37 14.22 -23.83
C THR A 275 -20.71 15.58 -24.46
N LEU A 276 -21.71 16.29 -23.93
CA LEU A 276 -22.15 17.60 -24.42
C LEU A 276 -21.04 18.66 -24.28
N ASN A 277 -20.33 18.68 -23.15
CA ASN A 277 -19.24 19.63 -22.91
C ASN A 277 -18.05 19.37 -23.84
N LEU A 278 -17.69 18.10 -24.09
CA LEU A 278 -16.68 17.74 -25.07
C LEU A 278 -17.08 18.12 -26.50
N ASN A 279 -18.35 17.95 -26.85
CA ASN A 279 -18.89 18.34 -28.14
C ASN A 279 -18.83 19.85 -28.36
N ALA A 280 -19.23 20.64 -27.35
CA ALA A 280 -19.16 22.10 -27.40
C ALA A 280 -17.72 22.61 -27.59
N MET A 281 -16.73 22.01 -26.89
CA MET A 281 -15.31 22.33 -27.09
C MET A 281 -14.81 22.07 -28.51
N ASN A 282 -15.26 20.98 -29.14
CA ASN A 282 -14.88 20.67 -30.52
C ASN A 282 -15.61 21.55 -31.54
N ARG A 283 -16.86 21.96 -31.28
CA ARG A 283 -17.61 22.92 -32.10
C ARG A 283 -17.12 24.38 -32.01
N LEU A 284 -16.47 24.78 -30.92
CA LEU A 284 -16.00 26.16 -30.73
C LEU A 284 -15.00 26.60 -31.81
N GLU A 285 -15.33 27.63 -32.60
CA GLU A 285 -14.54 28.10 -33.75
C GLU A 285 -13.34 28.96 -33.33
N VAL A 286 -12.37 28.33 -32.66
CA VAL A 286 -11.06 28.92 -32.31
C VAL A 286 -9.94 27.95 -32.65
N LEU A 287 -8.72 28.47 -32.86
CA LEU A 287 -7.54 27.65 -33.10
C LEU A 287 -7.28 26.71 -31.91
N LYS A 288 -7.30 25.41 -32.17
CA LYS A 288 -7.01 24.33 -31.21
C LYS A 288 -5.86 23.50 -31.81
N PRO A 289 -4.59 23.73 -31.42
CA PRO A 289 -3.45 23.04 -32.03
C PRO A 289 -3.25 21.59 -31.51
N TRP A 290 -4.27 21.04 -30.83
CA TRP A 290 -4.27 19.71 -30.20
C TRP A 290 -5.62 19.03 -30.46
N THR A 291 -5.65 17.70 -30.50
CA THR A 291 -6.92 16.96 -30.45
C THR A 291 -7.55 17.10 -29.07
N LEU A 292 -8.84 17.48 -29.00
CA LEU A 292 -9.63 17.48 -27.76
C LEU A 292 -10.52 16.24 -27.70
N SER A 293 -10.20 15.32 -26.80
CA SER A 293 -10.83 14.01 -26.66
C SER A 293 -11.09 13.66 -25.17
N PHE A 294 -11.49 12.42 -24.87
CA PHE A 294 -11.89 11.93 -23.56
C PHE A 294 -10.91 10.91 -22.97
N SER A 295 -10.80 10.88 -21.65
CA SER A 295 -10.27 9.77 -20.86
C SER A 295 -11.21 9.48 -19.68
N PHE A 296 -12.35 8.86 -20.03
CA PHE A 296 -13.51 8.77 -19.15
C PHE A 296 -13.61 7.41 -18.45
N GLY A 297 -13.85 7.46 -17.14
CA GLY A 297 -14.18 6.29 -16.32
C GLY A 297 -15.69 6.23 -16.08
N ARG A 298 -16.16 6.97 -15.07
CA ARG A 298 -17.59 7.08 -14.72
C ARG A 298 -18.48 7.41 -15.93
N ALA A 299 -18.12 8.42 -16.73
CA ALA A 299 -18.91 8.89 -17.87
C ALA A 299 -18.99 7.92 -19.07
N LEU A 300 -18.26 6.79 -19.05
CA LEU A 300 -18.37 5.70 -20.03
C LEU A 300 -18.91 4.39 -19.43
N GLN A 301 -18.97 4.26 -18.10
CA GLN A 301 -19.23 2.98 -17.43
C GLN A 301 -20.49 2.97 -16.58
N GLN A 302 -21.08 4.10 -16.21
CA GLN A 302 -22.12 4.12 -15.18
C GLN A 302 -23.40 3.41 -15.63
N SER A 303 -23.91 3.72 -16.81
CA SER A 303 -25.11 3.06 -17.36
C SER A 303 -24.82 1.59 -17.65
N THR A 304 -23.66 1.28 -18.23
CA THR A 304 -23.19 -0.11 -18.46
C THR A 304 -23.18 -0.95 -17.18
N LEU A 305 -22.64 -0.41 -16.09
CA LEU A 305 -22.56 -1.05 -14.79
C LEU A 305 -23.97 -1.32 -14.22
N LYS A 306 -24.87 -0.32 -14.29
CA LYS A 306 -26.28 -0.46 -13.88
C LYS A 306 -27.04 -1.49 -14.72
N THR A 307 -26.86 -1.49 -16.04
CA THR A 307 -27.49 -2.47 -16.95
C THR A 307 -26.98 -3.89 -16.68
N TRP A 308 -25.68 -4.05 -16.43
CA TRP A 308 -25.08 -5.35 -16.12
C TRP A 308 -25.59 -5.92 -14.79
N ALA A 309 -25.58 -5.13 -13.72
CA ALA A 309 -26.00 -5.53 -12.37
C ALA A 309 -25.33 -6.82 -11.84
N GLY A 310 -24.12 -7.16 -12.32
CA GLY A 310 -23.40 -8.39 -11.97
C GLY A 310 -23.90 -9.66 -12.63
N LYS A 311 -24.85 -9.57 -13.57
CA LYS A 311 -25.59 -10.72 -14.12
C LYS A 311 -25.08 -11.13 -15.49
N ARG A 312 -24.81 -12.42 -15.69
CA ARG A 312 -24.27 -12.95 -16.96
C ARG A 312 -25.25 -12.80 -18.11
N GLU A 313 -26.54 -12.96 -17.84
CA GLU A 313 -27.65 -12.77 -18.79
C GLU A 313 -27.81 -11.32 -19.26
N ASN A 314 -27.23 -10.34 -18.56
CA ASN A 314 -27.29 -8.92 -18.92
C ASN A 314 -26.08 -8.43 -19.75
N VAL A 315 -25.05 -9.27 -19.97
CA VAL A 315 -23.79 -8.85 -20.62
C VAL A 315 -24.03 -8.19 -21.99
N GLY A 316 -24.85 -8.79 -22.86
CA GLY A 316 -25.14 -8.22 -24.18
C GLY A 316 -25.79 -6.83 -24.11
N LYS A 317 -26.81 -6.65 -23.26
CA LYS A 317 -27.48 -5.35 -23.06
C LYS A 317 -26.54 -4.29 -22.47
N ALA A 318 -25.66 -4.71 -21.57
CA ALA A 318 -24.65 -3.83 -21.00
C ALA A 318 -23.59 -3.42 -22.04
N GLN A 319 -23.18 -4.33 -22.92
CA GLN A 319 -22.31 -4.04 -24.06
C GLN A 319 -22.98 -3.08 -25.07
N GLU A 320 -24.26 -3.26 -25.37
CA GLU A 320 -25.04 -2.29 -26.17
C GLU A 320 -25.04 -0.90 -25.52
N THR A 321 -25.29 -0.83 -24.21
CA THR A 321 -25.24 0.42 -23.43
C THR A 321 -23.86 1.08 -23.49
N PHE A 322 -22.79 0.28 -23.37
CA PHE A 322 -21.41 0.76 -23.46
C PHE A 322 -21.08 1.32 -24.85
N LEU A 323 -21.46 0.59 -25.92
CA LEU A 323 -21.27 0.99 -27.31
C LEU A 323 -21.95 2.33 -27.63
N VAL A 324 -23.16 2.56 -27.10
CA VAL A 324 -23.86 3.85 -27.25
C VAL A 324 -23.06 5.01 -26.66
N ARG A 325 -22.45 4.84 -25.47
CA ARG A 325 -21.60 5.88 -24.86
C ARG A 325 -20.25 6.03 -25.57
N CYS A 326 -19.65 4.96 -26.09
CA CYS A 326 -18.46 5.04 -26.95
C CYS A 326 -18.72 5.84 -28.24
N LYS A 327 -19.85 5.60 -28.92
CA LYS A 327 -20.27 6.34 -30.11
C LYS A 327 -20.52 7.82 -29.82
N ALA A 328 -21.32 8.12 -28.80
CA ALA A 328 -21.64 9.50 -28.41
C ALA A 328 -20.38 10.32 -28.11
N ASN A 329 -19.42 9.74 -27.38
CA ASN A 329 -18.16 10.41 -27.07
C ASN A 329 -17.23 10.54 -28.30
N SER A 330 -17.20 9.55 -29.21
CA SER A 330 -16.51 9.66 -30.50
C SER A 330 -17.05 10.83 -31.34
N GLU A 331 -18.38 10.93 -31.48
CA GLU A 331 -19.04 12.04 -32.19
C GLU A 331 -18.76 13.40 -31.53
N ALA A 332 -18.69 13.44 -30.19
CA ALA A 332 -18.31 14.63 -29.43
C ALA A 332 -16.85 15.08 -29.70
N THR A 333 -15.91 14.16 -29.93
CA THR A 333 -14.53 14.54 -30.37
C THR A 333 -14.51 15.22 -31.74
N LEU A 334 -15.54 15.02 -32.56
CA LEU A 334 -15.67 15.59 -33.90
C LEU A 334 -16.57 16.83 -33.94
N GLY A 335 -17.13 17.24 -32.79
CA GLY A 335 -18.13 18.33 -32.72
C GLY A 335 -19.47 17.98 -33.40
N LYS A 336 -19.78 16.68 -33.56
CA LYS A 336 -20.92 16.17 -34.33
C LYS A 336 -22.02 15.54 -33.47
N TYR A 337 -21.85 15.46 -32.15
CA TYR A 337 -22.88 14.90 -31.28
C TYR A 337 -24.10 15.83 -31.22
N THR A 338 -25.27 15.30 -31.57
CA THR A 338 -26.54 16.07 -31.63
C THR A 338 -27.41 15.94 -30.38
N GLY A 339 -26.97 15.19 -29.37
CA GLY A 339 -27.80 14.79 -28.23
C GLY A 339 -28.76 13.65 -28.56
N GLY A 340 -29.44 13.13 -27.54
CA GLY A 340 -30.53 12.15 -27.69
C GLY A 340 -30.10 10.68 -27.66
N GLY A 341 -28.79 10.38 -27.58
CA GLY A 341 -28.28 9.02 -27.39
C GLY A 341 -28.31 8.53 -25.93
N ALA A 342 -28.95 9.26 -25.02
CA ALA A 342 -28.97 9.01 -23.58
C ALA A 342 -30.36 8.60 -23.09
N GLY A 343 -30.49 7.37 -22.57
CA GLY A 343 -31.58 7.02 -21.67
C GLY A 343 -31.44 7.72 -20.32
N GLY A 344 -32.51 7.79 -19.52
CA GLY A 344 -32.54 8.59 -18.28
C GLY A 344 -31.39 8.34 -17.28
N LEU A 345 -30.81 7.12 -17.27
CA LEU A 345 -29.66 6.76 -16.44
C LEU A 345 -28.38 7.57 -16.76
N ALA A 346 -28.19 7.98 -18.02
CA ALA A 346 -26.99 8.67 -18.49
C ALA A 346 -26.98 10.17 -18.10
N SER A 347 -28.15 10.72 -17.73
CA SER A 347 -28.31 12.10 -17.27
C SER A 347 -28.10 12.27 -15.75
N GLU A 348 -27.95 11.18 -15.00
CA GLU A 348 -27.73 11.23 -13.55
C GLU A 348 -26.36 11.81 -13.20
N SER A 349 -26.32 12.71 -12.19
CA SER A 349 -25.07 13.25 -11.66
C SER A 349 -24.19 12.16 -11.07
N LEU A 350 -22.90 12.14 -11.41
CA LEU A 350 -21.93 11.15 -10.93
C LEU A 350 -21.02 11.71 -9.82
N TYR A 351 -21.29 12.93 -9.37
CA TYR A 351 -20.56 13.62 -8.32
C TYR A 351 -20.76 12.95 -6.96
N VAL A 352 -19.68 12.91 -6.18
CA VAL A 352 -19.66 12.45 -4.80
C VAL A 352 -18.82 13.45 -4.02
N LYS A 353 -19.40 14.11 -3.02
CA LYS A 353 -18.70 15.14 -2.24
C LYS A 353 -17.51 14.53 -1.49
N GLY A 354 -16.34 15.18 -1.57
CA GLY A 354 -15.11 14.69 -0.96
C GLY A 354 -14.60 13.36 -1.55
N TYR A 355 -14.77 13.14 -2.87
CA TYR A 355 -14.35 11.91 -3.55
C TYR A 355 -12.82 11.72 -3.56
N LYS A 356 -12.28 11.18 -2.46
CA LYS A 356 -10.92 10.62 -2.40
C LYS A 356 -10.94 9.19 -2.95
N LEU A 357 -10.10 8.91 -3.95
CA LEU A 357 -9.68 7.54 -4.26
C LEU A 357 -9.01 6.96 -2.99
N PRO A 358 -9.18 5.67 -2.66
CA PRO A 358 -8.59 5.11 -1.44
C PRO A 358 -7.07 5.27 -1.46
N THR A 359 -6.55 6.03 -0.50
CA THR A 359 -5.13 6.20 -0.23
C THR A 359 -4.68 5.15 0.79
N THR A 360 -3.41 4.77 0.74
CA THR A 360 -2.78 4.02 1.84
C THR A 360 -2.65 4.96 3.05
N PRO A 361 -3.14 4.61 4.25
CA PRO A 361 -3.08 5.55 5.38
C PRO A 361 -1.63 5.74 5.87
N SER A 362 -1.13 6.97 5.80
CA SER A 362 0.09 7.41 6.48
C SER A 362 -0.29 8.12 7.78
N SER A 363 0.20 7.64 8.92
CA SER A 363 0.00 8.26 10.24
C SER A 363 1.29 8.96 10.69
N SER A 364 1.20 10.26 10.99
CA SER A 364 2.30 11.04 11.55
C SER A 364 1.82 11.86 12.76
N PRO A 365 2.39 11.68 13.95
CA PRO A 365 2.13 12.55 15.10
C PRO A 365 3.06 13.77 15.09
N SER A 366 2.59 14.89 15.62
CA SER A 366 3.32 16.16 15.72
C SER A 366 3.93 16.37 17.11
N SER A 367 5.22 16.72 17.19
CA SER A 367 5.81 17.43 18.34
C SER A 367 6.97 18.33 17.89
N SER A 368 7.26 19.35 18.70
CA SER A 368 8.03 20.54 18.32
C SER A 368 9.48 20.54 18.83
N ALA A 369 10.43 20.91 17.97
CA ALA A 369 11.77 21.39 18.35
C ALA A 369 12.33 22.36 17.29
N SER A 370 13.11 23.35 17.75
CA SER A 370 13.72 24.42 16.93
C SER A 370 15.15 24.08 16.47
N PRO A 371 15.74 24.80 15.50
CA PRO A 371 16.67 24.19 14.54
C PRO A 371 18.16 24.26 14.88
N ILE A 372 18.93 23.31 14.35
CA ILE A 372 20.38 23.38 14.13
C ILE A 372 20.64 23.01 12.65
N SER A 373 21.70 23.55 12.06
CA SER A 373 21.90 23.62 10.60
C SER A 373 22.67 22.44 9.98
N ALA A 374 22.39 22.29 8.67
CA ALA A 374 23.31 21.92 7.59
C ALA A 374 23.52 20.44 7.17
N SER A 375 23.69 20.33 5.85
CA SER A 375 24.19 19.23 5.02
C SER A 375 23.21 18.12 4.63
N SER A 376 23.52 17.52 3.48
CA SER A 376 22.60 16.81 2.59
C SER A 376 22.92 15.31 2.50
N THR A 377 21.93 14.46 2.78
CA THR A 377 21.92 13.04 2.40
C THR A 377 20.49 12.53 2.19
N SER A 378 20.35 11.51 1.34
CA SER A 378 19.07 10.91 0.93
C SER A 378 18.34 10.19 2.08
N SER A 379 17.05 10.47 2.24
CA SER A 379 16.19 9.81 3.23
C SER A 379 15.29 8.72 2.61
N SER A 380 15.75 7.47 2.67
CA SER A 380 14.85 6.32 2.78
C SER A 380 14.35 6.23 4.23
N VAL A 381 13.04 6.12 4.46
CA VAL A 381 12.52 5.83 5.80
C VAL A 381 12.99 4.42 6.21
N PRO A 382 13.70 4.25 7.35
CA PRO A 382 14.11 2.93 7.81
C PRO A 382 12.88 2.08 8.17
N LEU A 383 12.95 0.77 7.90
CA LEU A 383 12.05 -0.18 8.54
C LEU A 383 12.28 -0.12 10.06
N GLN A 384 11.22 -0.32 10.85
CA GLN A 384 11.35 -0.46 12.30
C GLN A 384 12.40 -1.56 12.61
N PRO A 385 13.48 -1.26 13.37
CA PRO A 385 14.45 -2.26 13.78
C PRO A 385 13.78 -3.44 14.48
N ILE A 386 14.30 -4.66 14.29
CA ILE A 386 13.73 -5.86 14.92
C ILE A 386 13.77 -5.70 16.45
N GLU A 387 14.80 -5.04 16.95
CA GLU A 387 15.09 -4.74 18.35
C GLU A 387 13.98 -3.90 19.02
N GLU A 388 13.18 -3.15 18.25
CA GLU A 388 12.08 -2.31 18.76
C GLU A 388 10.72 -3.04 18.82
N LEU A 389 10.61 -4.25 18.24
CA LEU A 389 9.39 -5.05 18.31
C LEU A 389 9.26 -5.73 19.69
N PRO A 390 8.03 -6.05 20.16
CA PRO A 390 7.83 -6.85 21.36
C PRO A 390 8.60 -8.18 21.31
N PRO A 391 9.21 -8.67 22.40
CA PRO A 391 10.16 -9.80 22.36
C PRO A 391 9.66 -11.05 21.60
N LYS A 392 8.43 -11.50 21.86
CA LYS A 392 7.82 -12.63 21.13
C LYS A 392 7.64 -12.37 19.63
N LEU A 393 7.42 -11.12 19.24
CA LEU A 393 7.34 -10.72 17.84
C LEU A 393 8.73 -10.69 17.18
N GLN A 394 9.79 -10.34 17.92
CA GLN A 394 11.18 -10.49 17.45
C GLN A 394 11.52 -11.95 17.18
N GLU A 395 11.15 -12.85 18.10
CA GLU A 395 11.35 -14.30 17.96
C GLU A 395 10.64 -14.83 16.71
N ILE A 396 9.37 -14.46 16.52
CA ILE A 396 8.60 -14.82 15.31
C ILE A 396 9.26 -14.27 14.05
N VAL A 397 9.71 -13.00 14.04
CA VAL A 397 10.39 -12.40 12.88
C VAL A 397 11.69 -13.14 12.55
N LYS A 398 12.58 -13.36 13.53
CA LYS A 398 13.85 -14.08 13.34
C LYS A 398 13.61 -15.51 12.83
N LEU A 399 12.59 -16.19 13.36
CA LEU A 399 12.17 -17.53 12.94
C LEU A 399 11.64 -17.57 11.49
N PHE A 400 10.89 -16.56 11.05
CA PHE A 400 10.43 -16.46 9.65
C PHE A 400 11.52 -15.96 8.69
N GLN A 401 12.59 -15.33 9.18
CA GLN A 401 13.76 -14.93 8.40
C GLN A 401 14.75 -16.08 8.16
N SER A 402 14.94 -16.98 9.13
CA SER A 402 15.85 -18.13 8.98
C SER A 402 15.36 -19.17 7.96
N VAL A 403 14.07 -19.21 7.68
CA VAL A 403 13.48 -20.09 6.65
C VAL A 403 13.67 -19.46 5.27
N GLN A 404 14.60 -19.98 4.45
CA GLN A 404 14.81 -19.43 3.10
C GLN A 404 13.75 -19.85 2.07
N GLU A 405 13.18 -21.06 2.16
CA GLU A 405 12.19 -21.51 1.17
C GLU A 405 10.79 -20.87 1.38
N PRO A 406 10.21 -20.21 0.36
CA PRO A 406 8.88 -19.59 0.46
C PRO A 406 7.75 -20.56 0.85
N LYS A 407 7.88 -21.84 0.48
CA LYS A 407 6.94 -22.90 0.83
C LYS A 407 7.02 -23.30 2.30
N ALA A 408 8.22 -23.38 2.87
CA ALA A 408 8.41 -23.69 4.27
C ALA A 408 7.83 -22.57 5.18
N LYS A 409 7.97 -21.29 4.78
CA LYS A 409 7.29 -20.17 5.46
C LYS A 409 5.77 -20.32 5.47
N TYR A 410 5.20 -20.81 4.38
CA TYR A 410 3.76 -21.06 4.26
C TYR A 410 3.31 -22.21 5.17
N GLU A 411 4.06 -23.31 5.22
CA GLU A 411 3.77 -24.44 6.12
C GLU A 411 3.90 -24.04 7.60
N GLN A 412 4.89 -23.21 7.95
CA GLN A 412 5.06 -22.64 9.28
C GLN A 412 3.89 -21.72 9.67
N LEU A 413 3.42 -20.86 8.76
CA LEU A 413 2.24 -20.02 8.97
C LEU A 413 0.96 -20.86 9.22
N LEU A 414 0.79 -21.97 8.49
CA LEU A 414 -0.31 -22.92 8.74
C LEU A 414 -0.17 -23.64 10.09
N PHE A 415 1.05 -23.96 10.53
CA PHE A 415 1.31 -24.53 11.85
C PHE A 415 0.87 -23.58 12.97
N TYR A 416 1.22 -22.29 12.88
CA TYR A 416 0.71 -21.26 13.81
C TYR A 416 -0.82 -21.22 13.82
N GLY A 417 -1.47 -21.27 12.65
CA GLY A 417 -2.93 -21.26 12.54
C GLY A 417 -3.62 -22.50 13.12
N LYS A 418 -2.98 -23.67 13.01
CA LYS A 418 -3.49 -24.94 13.59
C LYS A 418 -3.42 -24.95 15.12
N ASN A 419 -2.39 -24.35 15.70
CA ASN A 419 -2.18 -24.33 17.16
C ASN A 419 -2.85 -23.14 17.86
N LEU A 420 -3.46 -22.21 17.12
CA LEU A 420 -4.25 -21.13 17.72
C LEU A 420 -5.54 -21.68 18.35
N LYS A 421 -5.66 -21.51 19.68
CA LYS A 421 -6.87 -21.84 20.46
C LYS A 421 -8.11 -21.22 19.79
N PRO A 422 -9.15 -22.00 19.45
CA PRO A 422 -10.36 -21.45 18.85
C PRO A 422 -11.06 -20.43 19.75
N LEU A 423 -11.51 -19.32 19.16
CA LEU A 423 -12.38 -18.35 19.83
C LEU A 423 -13.78 -18.95 20.01
N GLU A 424 -14.30 -18.91 21.25
CA GLU A 424 -15.63 -19.44 21.56
C GLU A 424 -16.73 -18.73 20.77
N THR A 425 -17.74 -19.48 20.33
CA THR A 425 -18.76 -19.01 19.36
C THR A 425 -19.49 -17.75 19.80
N HIS A 426 -19.74 -17.59 21.11
CA HIS A 426 -20.44 -16.42 21.64
C HIS A 426 -19.61 -15.11 21.57
N PHE A 427 -18.29 -15.21 21.39
CA PHE A 427 -17.42 -14.05 21.12
C PHE A 427 -17.28 -13.71 19.63
N LYS A 428 -17.87 -14.49 18.70
CA LYS A 428 -17.87 -14.20 17.25
C LYS A 428 -18.89 -13.12 16.86
N THR A 429 -18.92 -12.04 17.62
CA THR A 429 -19.83 -10.91 17.47
C THR A 429 -19.38 -9.94 16.37
N LYS A 430 -20.27 -9.04 15.93
CA LYS A 430 -19.92 -7.96 14.99
C LYS A 430 -18.82 -7.04 15.55
N GLU A 431 -18.76 -6.84 16.86
CA GLU A 431 -17.77 -6.00 17.52
C GLU A 431 -16.35 -6.61 17.55
N ASN A 432 -16.24 -7.93 17.57
CA ASN A 432 -14.96 -8.63 17.48
C ASN A 432 -14.56 -8.90 16.02
N LYS A 433 -15.42 -8.62 15.03
CA LYS A 433 -15.16 -8.89 13.62
C LYS A 433 -14.11 -7.94 13.03
N VAL A 434 -13.18 -8.48 12.26
CA VAL A 434 -12.23 -7.69 11.45
C VAL A 434 -12.90 -7.32 10.13
N GLU A 435 -13.15 -6.03 9.92
CA GLU A 435 -13.71 -5.53 8.67
C GLU A 435 -12.65 -5.42 7.56
N GLY A 436 -13.05 -5.66 6.31
CA GLY A 436 -12.18 -5.57 5.13
C GLY A 436 -11.23 -6.76 4.92
N CYS A 437 -11.46 -7.89 5.58
CA CYS A 437 -10.84 -9.18 5.27
C CYS A 437 -11.69 -9.98 4.27
N VAL A 438 -11.07 -10.75 3.36
CA VAL A 438 -11.79 -11.72 2.49
C VAL A 438 -12.30 -12.92 3.30
N SER A 439 -11.48 -13.42 4.22
CA SER A 439 -11.87 -14.42 5.21
C SER A 439 -12.60 -13.77 6.37
N GLN A 440 -13.59 -14.42 6.96
CA GLN A 440 -14.13 -13.96 8.23
C GLN A 440 -13.08 -14.14 9.32
N VAL A 441 -12.78 -13.08 10.07
CA VAL A 441 -11.87 -13.11 11.22
C VAL A 441 -12.54 -12.42 12.40
N TRP A 442 -12.38 -12.99 13.58
CA TRP A 442 -12.75 -12.36 14.84
C TRP A 442 -11.54 -12.26 15.75
N VAL A 443 -11.42 -11.14 16.45
CA VAL A 443 -10.41 -10.83 17.44
C VAL A 443 -11.09 -10.28 18.68
N ARG A 444 -10.89 -10.95 19.80
CA ARG A 444 -11.25 -10.51 21.15
C ARG A 444 -9.98 -10.02 21.86
N ALA A 445 -10.12 -9.01 22.71
CA ALA A 445 -9.07 -8.55 23.61
C ALA A 445 -9.62 -8.42 25.03
N TYR A 446 -8.79 -8.63 26.03
CA TYR A 446 -9.07 -8.35 27.44
C TYR A 446 -7.75 -8.09 28.19
N LEU A 447 -7.84 -7.58 29.43
CA LEU A 447 -6.67 -7.39 30.28
C LEU A 447 -6.46 -8.60 31.21
N ASP A 448 -5.22 -8.99 31.45
CA ASP A 448 -4.87 -9.94 32.51
C ASP A 448 -4.70 -9.25 33.89
N SER A 449 -4.30 -10.01 34.91
CA SER A 449 -4.08 -9.53 36.28
C SER A 449 -3.07 -8.38 36.35
N ASP A 450 -2.11 -8.38 35.44
CA ASP A 450 -0.97 -7.47 35.41
C ASP A 450 -1.23 -6.29 34.45
N LYS A 451 -2.46 -6.21 33.91
CA LYS A 451 -2.95 -5.21 32.94
C LYS A 451 -2.25 -5.27 31.58
N ASN A 452 -1.66 -6.41 31.23
CA ASN A 452 -1.23 -6.65 29.86
C ASN A 452 -2.44 -7.05 29.00
N VAL A 453 -2.36 -6.79 27.70
CA VAL A 453 -3.43 -7.16 26.76
C VAL A 453 -3.26 -8.62 26.36
N VAL A 454 -4.32 -9.39 26.50
CA VAL A 454 -4.42 -10.76 25.99
C VAL A 454 -5.40 -10.78 24.83
N TYR A 455 -5.01 -11.45 23.74
CA TYR A 455 -5.84 -11.60 22.56
C TYR A 455 -6.27 -13.05 22.33
N GLU A 456 -7.50 -13.22 21.86
CA GLU A 456 -7.99 -14.48 21.29
C GLU A 456 -8.51 -14.19 19.88
N ALA A 457 -8.24 -15.06 18.92
CA ALA A 457 -8.69 -14.87 17.55
C ALA A 457 -9.07 -16.18 16.86
N ASP A 458 -9.93 -16.09 15.85
CA ASP A 458 -10.28 -17.23 14.98
C ASP A 458 -10.66 -16.76 13.59
N SER A 459 -10.54 -17.64 12.60
CA SER A 459 -10.94 -17.37 11.21
C SER A 459 -11.46 -18.62 10.52
N ASP A 460 -12.37 -18.43 9.58
CA ASP A 460 -12.88 -19.46 8.66
C ASP A 460 -11.82 -19.96 7.65
N SER A 461 -10.74 -19.21 7.44
CA SER A 461 -9.63 -19.61 6.56
C SER A 461 -8.40 -20.00 7.34
N VAL A 462 -7.86 -21.20 7.07
CA VAL A 462 -6.67 -21.75 7.74
C VAL A 462 -5.46 -20.82 7.66
N LEU A 463 -5.25 -20.16 6.51
CA LEU A 463 -4.11 -19.26 6.33
C LEU A 463 -4.32 -17.92 7.05
N THR A 464 -5.53 -17.35 6.97
CA THR A 464 -5.86 -16.11 7.69
C THR A 464 -5.86 -16.34 9.20
N LYS A 465 -6.22 -17.54 9.66
CA LYS A 465 -6.03 -18.00 11.04
C LYS A 465 -4.55 -18.08 11.43
N GLY A 466 -3.68 -18.55 10.52
CA GLY A 466 -2.22 -18.48 10.69
C GLY A 466 -1.69 -17.06 10.88
N LEU A 467 -2.17 -16.13 10.05
CA LEU A 467 -1.83 -14.71 10.14
C LEU A 467 -2.32 -14.08 11.46
N ALA A 468 -3.55 -14.41 11.90
CA ALA A 468 -4.06 -14.00 13.21
C ALA A 468 -3.22 -14.59 14.36
N ALA A 469 -2.76 -15.84 14.23
CA ALA A 469 -1.96 -16.53 15.23
C ALA A 469 -0.58 -15.88 15.46
N LEU A 470 0.07 -15.36 14.41
CA LEU A 470 1.32 -14.60 14.56
C LEU A 470 1.12 -13.36 15.44
N LEU A 471 0.04 -12.61 15.19
CA LEU A 471 -0.30 -11.42 15.97
C LEU A 471 -0.71 -11.77 17.40
N VAL A 472 -1.56 -12.77 17.60
CA VAL A 472 -1.97 -13.23 18.94
C VAL A 472 -0.76 -13.66 19.75
N ASN A 473 0.15 -14.46 19.18
CA ASN A 473 1.32 -14.95 19.91
C ASN A 473 2.37 -13.86 20.15
N GLY A 474 2.56 -12.93 19.21
CA GLY A 474 3.51 -11.83 19.34
C GLY A 474 3.06 -10.71 20.28
N LEU A 475 1.75 -10.48 20.40
CA LEU A 475 1.18 -9.32 21.13
C LEU A 475 0.49 -9.68 22.46
N SER A 476 0.12 -10.95 22.70
CA SER A 476 -0.55 -11.32 23.96
C SER A 476 0.40 -11.37 25.16
N GLY A 477 -0.08 -10.82 26.28
CA GLY A 477 0.68 -10.63 27.50
C GLY A 477 1.75 -9.55 27.35
N ARG A 478 1.46 -8.47 26.59
CA ARG A 478 2.28 -7.25 26.47
C ARG A 478 1.52 -6.02 27.02
N PRO A 479 2.21 -4.99 27.54
CA PRO A 479 1.61 -3.70 27.86
C PRO A 479 0.95 -3.05 26.63
N VAL A 480 -0.07 -2.22 26.84
CA VAL A 480 -0.78 -1.53 25.75
C VAL A 480 0.18 -0.66 24.93
N GLU A 481 1.13 -0.01 25.60
CA GLU A 481 2.13 0.87 25.01
C GLU A 481 3.06 0.12 24.06
N GLU A 482 3.44 -1.13 24.38
CA GLU A 482 4.23 -1.99 23.48
C GLU A 482 3.41 -2.38 22.24
N VAL A 483 2.14 -2.73 22.40
CA VAL A 483 1.26 -3.11 21.28
C VAL A 483 1.00 -1.94 20.33
N LEU A 484 0.85 -0.72 20.87
CA LEU A 484 0.64 0.49 20.07
C LEU A 484 1.91 0.95 19.32
N ARG A 485 3.10 0.55 19.75
CA ARG A 485 4.39 0.87 19.09
C ARG A 485 4.74 -0.01 17.89
N VAL A 486 3.99 -1.09 17.64
CA VAL A 486 4.25 -1.99 16.51
C VAL A 486 3.84 -1.33 15.20
N SER A 487 4.83 -0.95 14.38
CA SER A 487 4.58 -0.45 13.02
C SER A 487 4.09 -1.59 12.12
N PRO A 488 3.07 -1.39 11.27
CA PRO A 488 2.62 -2.43 10.34
C PRO A 488 3.69 -2.93 9.35
N ASP A 489 4.80 -2.21 9.20
CA ASP A 489 5.90 -2.57 8.29
C ASP A 489 6.71 -3.79 8.75
N PHE A 490 6.57 -4.27 10.00
CA PHE A 490 7.25 -5.49 10.45
C PHE A 490 6.87 -6.73 9.63
N VAL A 491 5.75 -6.69 8.90
CA VAL A 491 5.34 -7.75 7.95
C VAL A 491 6.34 -7.94 6.81
N VAL A 492 7.08 -6.89 6.44
CA VAL A 492 8.23 -6.99 5.51
C VAL A 492 9.28 -7.92 6.09
N LEU A 493 9.55 -7.80 7.39
CA LEU A 493 10.59 -8.56 8.11
C LEU A 493 10.23 -10.05 8.22
N LEU A 494 8.94 -10.42 8.28
CA LEU A 494 8.50 -11.82 8.17
C LEU A 494 8.84 -12.45 6.80
N GLY A 495 9.15 -11.65 5.78
CA GLY A 495 9.49 -12.13 4.44
C GLY A 495 8.38 -12.98 3.80
N LEU A 496 7.12 -12.71 4.17
CA LEU A 496 5.92 -13.37 3.66
C LEU A 496 5.32 -12.68 2.42
N GLN A 497 5.83 -11.51 2.05
CA GLN A 497 5.23 -10.66 0.99
C GLN A 497 5.17 -11.31 -0.39
N GLN A 498 6.12 -12.20 -0.73
CA GLN A 498 6.11 -12.95 -2.00
C GLN A 498 5.07 -14.09 -2.00
N SER A 499 4.59 -14.53 -0.83
CA SER A 499 3.71 -15.70 -0.65
C SER A 499 2.27 -15.32 -0.25
N LEU A 500 2.01 -14.06 0.10
CA LEU A 500 0.68 -13.56 0.48
C LEU A 500 0.10 -12.72 -0.66
N THR A 501 -1.14 -13.01 -1.05
CA THR A 501 -1.86 -12.14 -1.99
C THR A 501 -2.08 -10.76 -1.38
N PRO A 502 -2.17 -9.67 -2.18
CA PRO A 502 -2.38 -8.31 -1.66
C PRO A 502 -3.58 -8.20 -0.72
N SER A 503 -4.64 -8.96 -0.98
CA SER A 503 -5.83 -9.01 -0.12
C SER A 503 -5.57 -9.64 1.26
N ARG A 504 -4.69 -10.66 1.35
CA ARG A 504 -4.29 -11.27 2.63
C ARG A 504 -3.37 -10.34 3.44
N ASN A 505 -2.50 -9.59 2.75
CA ASN A 505 -1.70 -8.55 3.39
C ASN A 505 -2.60 -7.44 3.97
N ASN A 506 -3.58 -6.96 3.21
CA ASN A 506 -4.58 -6.00 3.70
C ASN A 506 -5.37 -6.55 4.91
N GLY A 507 -5.75 -7.84 4.89
CA GLY A 507 -6.38 -8.49 6.02
C GLY A 507 -5.50 -8.52 7.27
N PHE A 508 -4.20 -8.78 7.13
CA PHE A 508 -3.22 -8.71 8.22
C PHE A 508 -3.13 -7.30 8.85
N LEU A 509 -3.03 -6.27 8.00
CA LEU A 509 -2.98 -4.88 8.45
C LEU A 509 -4.26 -4.48 9.21
N ASN A 510 -5.42 -4.98 8.77
CA ASN A 510 -6.69 -4.73 9.45
C ASN A 510 -6.81 -5.50 10.78
N MET A 511 -6.25 -6.71 10.89
CA MET A 511 -6.14 -7.44 12.15
C MET A 511 -5.31 -6.66 13.19
N LEU A 512 -4.10 -6.21 12.82
CA LEU A 512 -3.22 -5.43 13.70
C LEU A 512 -3.92 -4.13 14.17
N ARG A 513 -4.55 -3.38 13.25
CA ARG A 513 -5.29 -2.15 13.58
C ARG A 513 -6.46 -2.41 14.54
N LEU A 514 -7.22 -3.50 14.36
CA LEU A 514 -8.29 -3.85 15.30
C LEU A 514 -7.74 -4.22 16.68
N MET A 515 -6.62 -4.95 16.73
CA MET A 515 -5.94 -5.30 17.97
C MET A 515 -5.48 -4.05 18.74
N GLN A 516 -4.79 -3.13 18.05
CA GLN A 516 -4.36 -1.84 18.61
C GLN A 516 -5.54 -0.98 19.09
N LYS A 517 -6.62 -0.90 18.31
CA LYS A 517 -7.86 -0.21 18.71
C LYS A 517 -8.45 -0.81 19.98
N LYS A 518 -8.57 -2.14 20.06
CA LYS A 518 -9.13 -2.82 21.24
C LYS A 518 -8.24 -2.66 22.48
N ALA A 519 -6.92 -2.68 22.33
CA ALA A 519 -6.00 -2.36 23.44
C ALA A 519 -6.23 -0.95 24.00
N LEU A 520 -6.36 0.05 23.13
CA LEU A 520 -6.64 1.43 23.54
C LEU A 520 -8.01 1.58 24.22
N GLN A 521 -9.04 0.86 23.75
CA GLN A 521 -10.37 0.86 24.38
C GLN A 521 -10.31 0.33 25.83
N LEU A 522 -9.56 -0.75 26.07
CA LEU A 522 -9.40 -1.34 27.41
C LEU A 522 -8.76 -0.36 28.41
N VAL A 523 -7.83 0.51 27.96
CA VAL A 523 -7.27 1.58 28.82
C VAL A 523 -8.33 2.61 29.18
N VAL A 524 -9.05 3.14 28.18
CA VAL A 524 -10.08 4.17 28.38
C VAL A 524 -11.22 3.66 29.27
N GLU A 525 -11.58 2.38 29.18
CA GLU A 525 -12.57 1.74 30.04
C GLU A 525 -12.05 1.55 31.47
N ALA A 526 -10.79 1.13 31.64
CA ALA A 526 -10.14 1.02 32.96
C ALA A 526 -9.95 2.38 33.67
N GLU A 527 -9.76 3.47 32.92
CA GLU A 527 -9.67 4.82 33.46
C GLU A 527 -11.04 5.38 33.86
N LYS A 528 -12.08 5.17 33.03
CA LYS A 528 -13.46 5.55 33.39
C LYS A 528 -13.94 4.82 34.65
N GLY A 529 -13.57 3.55 34.81
CA GLY A 529 -13.85 2.78 36.03
C GLY A 529 -13.24 3.36 37.32
N LYS A 530 -12.13 4.10 37.24
CA LYS A 530 -11.51 4.77 38.39
C LYS A 530 -12.25 6.05 38.77
N ASN A 531 -12.58 6.90 37.80
CA ASN A 531 -13.25 8.18 38.07
C ASN A 531 -14.66 7.99 38.66
N SER A 532 -15.35 6.90 38.31
CA SER A 532 -16.65 6.54 38.91
C SER A 532 -16.55 6.01 40.36
N GLN A 533 -15.35 5.72 40.88
CA GLN A 533 -15.15 5.30 42.28
C GLN A 533 -14.71 6.44 43.21
N SER A 534 -14.28 7.59 42.68
CA SER A 534 -13.89 8.75 43.49
C SER A 534 -15.05 9.64 43.97
N GLU A 535 -16.24 9.55 43.37
CA GLU A 535 -17.39 10.41 43.72
C GLU A 535 -18.37 9.80 44.74
N VAL A 536 -18.12 8.58 45.24
CA VAL A 536 -19.02 7.88 46.19
C VAL A 536 -18.33 7.55 47.52
N ARG A 537 -17.64 8.54 48.12
CA ARG A 537 -17.22 8.46 49.53
C ARG A 537 -16.92 9.85 50.13
N GLY A 538 -17.92 10.49 50.75
CA GLY A 538 -17.74 11.79 51.40
C GLY A 538 -19.02 12.50 51.81
N GLY A 539 -19.94 11.82 52.49
CA GLY A 539 -21.18 12.44 52.96
C GLY A 539 -20.98 13.28 54.23
N ILE A 540 -21.41 14.55 54.16
CA ILE A 540 -22.03 15.35 55.24
C ILE A 540 -21.28 15.44 56.59
N ALA A 541 -20.66 16.61 56.84
CA ALA A 541 -20.64 17.23 58.17
C ALA A 541 -20.59 18.78 58.04
N ASN A 542 -21.49 19.48 58.71
CA ASN A 542 -21.52 20.95 58.79
C ASN A 542 -20.36 21.50 59.65
N THR A 543 -19.86 22.71 59.37
CA THR A 543 -20.08 23.90 60.22
C THR A 543 -19.45 25.19 59.64
N ASN A 544 -19.68 26.30 60.33
CA ASN A 544 -19.71 27.69 59.86
C ASN A 544 -18.45 28.51 60.22
N PHE A 545 -18.26 29.61 59.47
CA PHE A 545 -17.64 30.90 59.90
C PHE A 545 -16.13 30.98 60.25
N GLY A 546 -15.56 32.16 59.97
CA GLY A 546 -14.51 32.76 60.82
C GLY A 546 -13.25 33.24 60.12
N SER A 547 -13.13 34.55 59.88
CA SER A 547 -11.85 35.20 59.57
C SER A 547 -11.17 35.63 60.88
N SER A 548 -9.85 35.47 61.02
CA SER A 548 -8.92 36.54 61.44
C SER A 548 -7.46 36.06 61.66
N HIS A 549 -6.58 37.03 61.85
CA HIS A 549 -5.11 36.99 61.92
C HIS A 549 -4.46 36.06 62.97
N GLY A 550 -3.29 35.52 62.61
CA GLY A 550 -2.01 36.10 63.07
C GLY A 550 -1.17 35.33 64.11
N VAL A 551 0.15 35.31 63.86
CA VAL A 551 1.27 35.37 64.85
C VAL A 551 1.43 34.16 65.79
N ASP A 552 2.61 33.65 66.17
CA ASP A 552 4.03 33.68 65.75
C ASP A 552 4.80 32.70 66.71
N VAL A 553 6.11 32.54 66.55
CA VAL A 553 7.07 31.91 67.50
C VAL A 553 6.96 30.37 67.68
N GLY A 554 8.04 29.58 67.60
CA GLY A 554 9.43 29.91 67.23
C GLY A 554 10.42 28.78 67.56
N GLU A 555 11.68 28.96 67.11
CA GLU A 555 12.94 28.38 67.65
C GLU A 555 13.14 26.84 67.64
N THR A 556 14.33 26.24 67.40
CA THR A 556 15.74 26.70 67.26
C THR A 556 16.53 25.62 66.45
N SER A 557 17.38 25.92 65.43
CA SER A 557 18.83 26.31 65.45
C SER A 557 19.84 25.14 65.70
N VAL A 558 21.04 24.98 65.11
CA VAL A 558 21.93 25.77 64.20
C VAL A 558 22.78 24.82 63.30
N GLY A 559 23.20 25.27 62.10
CA GLY A 559 24.58 25.06 61.58
C GLY A 559 24.70 24.22 60.29
N ILE A 560 25.06 24.70 59.09
CA ILE A 560 26.14 25.59 58.57
C ILE A 560 27.54 24.94 58.58
N SER A 561 28.03 24.47 57.41
CA SER A 561 29.12 25.12 56.65
C SER A 561 29.67 24.25 55.48
N ASN A 562 29.79 24.82 54.28
CA ASN A 562 30.76 24.37 53.26
C ASN A 562 32.14 25.01 53.55
N PRO A 563 33.23 24.54 52.90
CA PRO A 563 33.80 25.39 51.85
C PRO A 563 34.34 24.64 50.60
N VAL A 564 34.82 25.44 49.64
CA VAL A 564 35.19 25.10 48.25
C VAL A 564 36.71 25.20 48.04
N SER A 565 37.31 24.31 47.22
CA SER A 565 38.46 24.59 46.32
C SER A 565 38.98 23.30 45.64
N LYS A 566 39.87 23.30 44.63
CA LYS A 566 40.01 24.00 43.31
C LYS A 566 41.35 23.50 42.70
N ILE A 567 41.51 23.48 41.35
CA ILE A 567 42.81 23.38 40.60
C ILE A 567 43.50 21.98 40.67
N ASP A 568 44.27 21.46 39.69
CA ASP A 568 44.32 21.53 38.21
C ASP A 568 45.38 20.49 37.71
N ASP A 569 45.52 20.32 36.39
CA ASP A 569 46.67 19.74 35.63
C ASP A 569 47.13 18.26 35.78
N GLY A 570 47.43 17.63 34.63
CA GLY A 570 48.80 17.08 34.44
C GLY A 570 49.06 15.59 34.13
N ILE A 571 48.83 15.16 32.87
CA ILE A 571 49.79 14.43 31.99
C ILE A 571 50.34 13.00 32.33
N GLU A 572 50.39 12.18 31.25
CA GLU A 572 51.28 11.04 30.91
C GLU A 572 50.97 9.55 31.17
N ASN A 573 51.37 8.78 30.14
CA ASN A 573 51.33 7.33 29.94
C ASN A 573 52.19 6.55 30.95
N GLU A 574 51.91 5.24 31.09
CA GLU A 574 52.94 4.26 30.75
C GLU A 574 52.38 2.90 30.29
N ASN A 575 53.23 2.11 29.64
CA ASN A 575 52.90 0.93 28.86
C ASN A 575 53.67 -0.28 29.43
N LEU A 576 53.06 -1.45 29.54
CA LEU A 576 53.81 -2.68 29.87
C LEU A 576 53.09 -3.94 29.37
N GLY A 577 53.83 -4.81 28.69
CA GLY A 577 53.33 -6.08 28.18
C GLY A 577 54.43 -7.14 28.10
N THR A 578 54.03 -8.37 27.76
CA THR A 578 54.88 -9.55 27.48
C THR A 578 54.13 -10.39 26.43
N HIS A 579 54.62 -10.64 25.21
CA HIS A 579 55.66 -11.61 24.81
C HIS A 579 55.41 -13.03 25.37
N TYR A 580 55.47 -14.15 24.64
CA TYR A 580 55.69 -14.52 23.21
C TYR A 580 55.20 -15.99 23.03
N THR A 581 55.22 -16.74 21.91
CA THR A 581 55.92 -16.70 20.59
C THR A 581 54.93 -16.96 19.41
N VAL A 582 55.38 -17.53 18.27
CA VAL A 582 54.61 -18.06 17.13
C VAL A 582 54.92 -19.55 16.94
N GLY A 583 53.94 -20.35 16.51
CA GLY A 583 54.13 -21.67 15.92
C GLY A 583 53.10 -21.89 14.81
N VAL A 584 53.54 -22.30 13.62
CA VAL A 584 52.68 -22.53 12.44
C VAL A 584 52.59 -24.03 12.19
N GLU A 585 51.38 -24.58 12.14
CA GLU A 585 51.01 -25.66 11.21
C GLU A 585 49.49 -25.80 11.11
N GLU A 586 49.02 -26.37 10.01
CA GLU A 586 47.62 -26.38 9.57
C GLU A 586 46.78 -27.44 10.28
N ASN A 587 45.48 -27.17 10.47
CA ASN A 587 44.41 -28.16 10.23
C ASN A 587 43.02 -27.49 10.22
N LEU A 588 42.16 -28.00 9.35
CA LEU A 588 40.75 -27.64 9.21
C LEU A 588 39.86 -28.62 10.01
N ASP A 589 38.57 -28.25 10.15
CA ASP A 589 37.44 -29.04 10.67
C ASP A 589 37.30 -29.35 12.17
N GLY A 590 36.04 -29.25 12.63
CA GLY A 590 35.49 -30.07 13.71
C GLY A 590 35.47 -29.47 15.12
N SER A 591 34.50 -28.61 15.43
CA SER A 591 34.07 -28.44 16.84
C SER A 591 33.47 -29.76 17.34
N ALA A 592 34.10 -30.40 18.32
CA ALA A 592 33.66 -31.70 18.82
C ALA A 592 32.23 -31.64 19.41
N LEU A 593 31.33 -32.46 18.86
CA LEU A 593 29.93 -32.57 19.34
C LEU A 593 29.87 -32.95 20.83
N GLY A 594 28.97 -32.30 21.56
CA GLY A 594 28.71 -32.51 22.98
C GLY A 594 27.76 -33.68 23.25
N SER A 595 27.10 -33.65 24.42
CA SER A 595 26.24 -34.74 24.90
C SER A 595 25.02 -34.96 23.99
N ARG A 596 24.37 -33.88 23.55
CA ARG A 596 23.18 -33.87 22.70
C ARG A 596 23.55 -34.14 21.24
N GLY A 597 24.60 -33.51 20.74
CA GLY A 597 25.07 -33.73 19.36
C GLY A 597 25.40 -35.20 19.09
N LYS A 598 26.00 -35.89 20.06
CA LYS A 598 26.23 -37.34 20.02
C LYS A 598 24.94 -38.15 19.99
N ARG A 599 23.98 -37.88 20.89
CA ARG A 599 22.68 -38.59 20.90
C ARG A 599 21.89 -38.38 19.60
N ILE A 600 21.88 -37.15 19.06
CA ILE A 600 21.28 -36.85 17.75
C ILE A 600 21.94 -37.69 16.66
N LYS A 601 23.28 -37.71 16.62
CA LYS A 601 24.03 -38.49 15.63
C LYS A 601 23.73 -40.00 15.74
N GLU A 602 23.91 -40.59 16.92
CA GLU A 602 23.67 -42.02 17.18
C GLU A 602 22.22 -42.44 16.85
N LYS A 603 21.24 -41.60 17.19
CA LYS A 603 19.82 -41.85 16.89
C LYS A 603 19.56 -41.83 15.38
N LEU A 604 20.14 -40.89 14.63
CA LEU A 604 19.95 -40.84 13.18
C LEU A 604 20.73 -41.94 12.45
N GLU A 605 21.93 -42.29 12.90
CA GLU A 605 22.71 -43.41 12.35
C GLU A 605 21.95 -44.73 12.49
N ARG A 606 21.45 -45.02 13.70
CA ARG A 606 20.74 -46.27 13.99
C ARG A 606 19.41 -46.41 13.26
N GLU A 607 18.63 -45.34 13.18
CA GLU A 607 17.22 -45.40 12.75
C GLU A 607 17.04 -45.08 11.25
N LEU A 608 18.03 -44.47 10.60
CA LEU A 608 17.98 -44.13 9.17
C LEU A 608 19.08 -44.79 8.33
N ASN A 609 20.07 -45.47 8.93
CA ASN A 609 21.21 -46.11 8.25
C ASN A 609 21.77 -45.26 7.08
N PRO A 610 22.21 -44.01 7.34
CA PRO A 610 22.56 -43.06 6.31
C PRO A 610 23.86 -43.43 5.59
N VAL A 611 23.93 -43.13 4.30
CA VAL A 611 25.19 -43.19 3.52
C VAL A 611 26.07 -41.96 3.75
N GLU A 612 25.47 -40.86 4.23
CA GLU A 612 26.17 -39.64 4.62
C GLU A 612 25.38 -38.97 5.76
N LEU A 613 26.04 -38.62 6.85
CA LEU A 613 25.43 -37.91 7.97
C LEU A 613 26.38 -36.83 8.50
N GLU A 614 25.90 -35.60 8.48
CA GLU A 614 26.53 -34.44 9.09
C GLU A 614 25.61 -33.89 10.19
N VAL A 615 26.16 -33.68 11.38
CA VAL A 615 25.47 -33.05 12.51
C VAL A 615 26.41 -31.95 13.01
N VAL A 616 25.96 -30.71 12.95
CA VAL A 616 26.75 -29.53 13.32
C VAL A 616 26.00 -28.78 14.41
N ASP A 617 26.61 -28.67 15.59
CA ASP A 617 26.15 -27.75 16.62
C ASP A 617 26.44 -26.31 16.19
N ILE A 618 25.41 -25.47 16.16
CA ILE A 618 25.52 -24.03 15.88
C ILE A 618 25.10 -23.19 17.08
N SER A 619 24.95 -23.78 18.27
CA SER A 619 24.48 -23.10 19.48
C SER A 619 25.39 -21.94 19.91
N TYR A 620 26.68 -21.99 19.59
CA TYR A 620 27.62 -20.89 19.81
C TYR A 620 27.24 -19.62 19.02
N GLN A 621 26.59 -19.75 17.85
CA GLN A 621 26.07 -18.62 17.06
C GLN A 621 24.86 -17.94 17.75
N HIS A 622 24.36 -18.53 18.83
CA HIS A 622 23.22 -18.07 19.62
C HIS A 622 23.55 -17.92 21.12
N ALA A 623 24.83 -18.02 21.50
CA ALA A 623 25.29 -17.90 22.87
C ALA A 623 25.19 -16.45 23.37
N GLY A 624 24.26 -16.21 24.31
CA GLY A 624 24.04 -14.87 24.90
C GLY A 624 22.60 -14.61 25.37
N HIS A 625 21.62 -15.42 24.93
CA HIS A 625 20.21 -15.27 25.33
C HIS A 625 19.83 -16.15 26.54
N ALA A 626 18.71 -15.79 27.20
CA ALA A 626 18.32 -16.29 28.52
C ALA A 626 18.14 -17.83 28.64
N GLY A 627 17.96 -18.56 27.54
CA GLY A 627 17.91 -20.04 27.51
C GLY A 627 19.25 -20.73 27.79
N ALA A 628 20.38 -20.01 27.77
CA ALA A 628 21.71 -20.55 28.08
C ALA A 628 21.94 -20.82 29.58
N ARG A 629 21.00 -20.46 30.47
CA ARG A 629 21.07 -20.78 31.90
C ARG A 629 20.29 -22.05 32.23
N GLY A 630 20.96 -23.20 32.15
CA GLY A 630 20.45 -24.49 32.64
C GLY A 630 20.37 -25.62 31.61
N SER A 631 20.91 -25.46 30.40
CA SER A 631 21.06 -26.51 29.40
C SER A 631 22.53 -26.72 29.02
N ASP A 632 22.87 -27.91 28.49
CA ASP A 632 24.22 -28.40 28.16
C ASP A 632 24.97 -27.61 27.06
N GLY A 633 24.61 -26.35 26.79
CA GLY A 633 25.12 -25.52 25.69
C GLY A 633 24.52 -25.86 24.33
N GLU A 634 24.30 -27.14 24.05
CA GLU A 634 23.76 -27.66 22.79
C GLU A 634 22.23 -27.52 22.70
N THR A 635 21.78 -26.58 21.88
CA THR A 635 20.37 -26.17 21.71
C THR A 635 19.95 -25.92 20.25
N HIS A 636 20.89 -25.74 19.31
CA HIS A 636 20.62 -25.42 17.90
C HIS A 636 21.50 -26.26 16.97
N PHE A 637 20.91 -27.02 16.05
CA PHE A 637 21.65 -27.93 15.16
C PHE A 637 21.29 -27.79 13.69
N ASN A 638 22.30 -27.92 12.83
CA ASN A 638 22.15 -28.24 11.42
C ASN A 638 22.40 -29.75 11.23
N VAL A 639 21.48 -30.42 10.54
CA VAL A 639 21.55 -31.88 10.28
C VAL A 639 21.35 -32.14 8.80
N ARG A 640 22.36 -32.74 8.16
CA ARG A 640 22.29 -33.20 6.76
C ARG A 640 22.33 -34.74 6.76
N VAL A 641 21.28 -35.37 6.25
CA VAL A 641 21.14 -36.83 6.20
C VAL A 641 20.90 -37.28 4.76
N VAL A 642 21.71 -38.22 4.30
CA VAL A 642 21.51 -38.91 3.02
C VAL A 642 21.21 -40.37 3.30
N SER A 643 20.02 -40.86 2.94
CA SER A 643 19.60 -42.23 3.22
C SER A 643 18.64 -42.80 2.18
N LYS A 644 18.76 -44.11 1.93
CA LYS A 644 17.81 -44.90 1.12
C LYS A 644 16.42 -44.96 1.76
N GLU A 645 16.32 -44.80 3.08
CA GLU A 645 15.03 -44.70 3.77
C GLU A 645 14.18 -43.50 3.33
N PHE A 646 14.75 -42.56 2.59
CA PHE A 646 14.03 -41.44 2.00
C PHE A 646 13.48 -41.70 0.59
N GLU A 647 13.77 -42.85 -0.02
CA GLU A 647 13.25 -43.24 -1.34
C GLU A 647 11.72 -43.37 -1.33
N GLY A 648 11.08 -42.91 -2.41
CA GLY A 648 9.62 -42.82 -2.53
C GLY A 648 8.92 -41.85 -1.56
N LYS A 649 9.65 -41.20 -0.64
CA LYS A 649 9.10 -40.24 0.33
C LYS A 649 9.34 -38.82 -0.16
N SER A 650 8.30 -37.99 -0.16
CA SER A 650 8.43 -36.56 -0.43
C SER A 650 9.25 -35.86 0.66
N LEU A 651 9.89 -34.73 0.33
CA LEU A 651 10.72 -33.96 1.27
C LEU A 651 10.05 -33.73 2.64
N VAL A 652 8.76 -33.37 2.65
CA VAL A 652 7.95 -33.20 3.87
C VAL A 652 7.83 -34.49 4.70
N LYS A 653 7.69 -35.65 4.06
CA LYS A 653 7.67 -36.95 4.76
C LYS A 653 9.05 -37.30 5.34
N ARG A 654 10.14 -36.94 4.65
CA ARG A 654 11.52 -37.14 5.13
C ARG A 654 11.81 -36.26 6.36
N HIS A 655 11.47 -34.98 6.30
CA HIS A 655 11.65 -34.06 7.43
C HIS A 655 10.79 -34.48 8.64
N ARG A 656 9.53 -34.92 8.43
CA ARG A 656 8.70 -35.47 9.51
C ARG A 656 9.30 -36.71 10.16
N LEU A 657 9.98 -37.57 9.39
CA LEU A 657 10.67 -38.74 9.92
C LEU A 657 11.83 -38.32 10.83
N VAL A 658 12.69 -37.40 10.37
CA VAL A 658 13.81 -36.85 11.16
C VAL A 658 13.33 -36.12 12.42
N TYR A 659 12.31 -35.26 12.32
CA TYR A 659 11.70 -34.61 13.50
C TYR A 659 11.12 -35.62 14.49
N GLY A 660 10.41 -36.65 14.01
CA GLY A 660 9.83 -37.68 14.86
C GLY A 660 10.88 -38.51 15.61
N LEU A 661 12.02 -38.78 14.99
CA LEU A 661 13.15 -39.48 15.61
C LEU A 661 13.85 -38.67 16.70
N LEU A 662 13.81 -37.33 16.62
CA LEU A 662 14.46 -36.39 17.54
C LEU A 662 13.48 -35.71 18.50
N GLN A 663 12.26 -36.22 18.62
CA GLN A 663 11.19 -35.64 19.45
C GLN A 663 11.57 -35.50 20.93
N GLU A 664 12.34 -36.46 21.48
CA GLU A 664 12.83 -36.44 22.86
C GLU A 664 13.89 -35.34 23.09
N GLU A 665 14.71 -35.04 22.08
CA GLU A 665 15.67 -33.93 22.15
C GLU A 665 14.96 -32.58 22.09
N LEU A 666 13.93 -32.44 21.24
CA LEU A 666 13.07 -31.26 21.17
C LEU A 666 12.33 -30.99 22.48
N GLN A 667 11.90 -32.03 23.19
CA GLN A 667 11.26 -31.91 24.51
C GLN A 667 12.25 -31.59 25.64
N SER A 668 13.53 -31.93 25.49
CA SER A 668 14.58 -31.75 26.50
C SER A 668 15.50 -30.55 26.24
N GLY A 669 15.14 -29.63 25.33
CA GLY A 669 15.83 -28.35 25.14
C GLY A 669 16.55 -28.14 23.80
N LEU A 670 16.36 -29.01 22.80
CA LEU A 670 16.69 -28.68 21.42
C LEU A 670 15.69 -27.62 20.91
N HIS A 671 16.14 -26.37 20.80
CA HIS A 671 15.30 -25.22 20.44
C HIS A 671 15.19 -25.02 18.92
N ALA A 672 16.21 -25.37 18.15
CA ALA A 672 16.18 -25.30 16.68
C ALA A 672 16.87 -26.50 16.02
N LEU A 673 16.28 -26.97 14.93
CA LEU A 673 16.80 -28.05 14.10
C LEU A 673 16.55 -27.72 12.63
N SER A 674 17.62 -27.45 11.90
CA SER A 674 17.64 -27.34 10.43
C SER A 674 17.94 -28.70 9.82
N ILE A 675 17.24 -29.07 8.76
CA ILE A 675 17.30 -30.43 8.17
C ILE A 675 17.50 -30.33 6.67
N VAL A 676 18.46 -31.11 6.15
CA VAL A 676 18.64 -31.39 4.72
C VAL A 676 18.55 -32.91 4.53
N ALA A 677 17.43 -33.42 4.01
CA ALA A 677 17.16 -34.86 3.90
C ALA A 677 17.04 -35.36 2.45
N LYS A 678 18.08 -36.05 1.96
CA LYS A 678 18.23 -36.47 0.56
C LYS A 678 18.33 -37.99 0.36
N THR A 679 17.88 -38.50 -0.79
CA THR A 679 18.23 -39.87 -1.20
C THR A 679 19.65 -39.93 -1.78
N PRO A 680 20.30 -41.12 -1.84
CA PRO A 680 21.62 -41.25 -2.48
C PRO A 680 21.63 -40.92 -3.98
N SER A 681 20.45 -40.82 -4.60
CA SER A 681 20.24 -40.40 -6.00
C SER A 681 20.07 -38.89 -6.18
N GLU A 682 20.05 -38.11 -5.10
CA GLU A 682 19.89 -36.64 -5.10
C GLU A 682 21.18 -35.89 -4.69
N VAL A 683 22.30 -36.62 -4.58
CA VAL A 683 23.62 -36.15 -4.12
C VAL A 683 24.65 -36.45 -5.20
#